data_AF-A0A933ATL0-F1
#
_entry.id   AF-A0A933ATL0-F1
#
_cell.length_a   1.000
_cell.length_b   1.000
_cell.length_c   1.000
_cell.angle_alpha   90.00
_cell.angle_beta   90.00
_cell.angle_gamma   90.00
#
_symmetry.space_group_name_H-M   'P 1'
#
loop_
_entity.id
_entity.type
_entity.pdbx_description
1 polymer ?
#
loop_
_entity_poly.entity_id
_entity_poly.type
_entity_poly.pdbx_seq_one_letter_code
_entity_poly.pdbx_strand_id
1 'polypeptide(L)'
;MQTIKYGTRVLLLLVVALVALFAVAGYGQQLGFADARDGVGTLDVGSDMAIVREPGPLWAARPAAEETTVPPVAVIQILPVAANLADPYVIKAALPGTTSTVAMGATGLPNVPIDVPVVLRGASADPKAMLQTYAWTFSKPSKSKAALSRQDAEIISFVPDVPGVYKIDLVAGNQWGRSSMESVQIRAGTYIGVAQGNCQTCHDVKFAEWSKTNHAKIFTREIDGGEDPTSSHYGEGCVRCHSTGYYIGAKNGGFAEVQSRVGWKFPVLSSIQTGTGNWAAVPDELKAVANIQCENCHGPASEHVASKAKMATSLNEGTCNVCHNGGGHHIKGEELKSAKHSDEGSQAWTYPVGPSRQDCVRCHSGKGYISFVANPTEPASWDNGKQTVTCAVCHDAHAHDNKFQLRVVGVPIAVAGVTKDFGLSATCAECHNARTTAVDAAKGVYPHYSPAAEMLSDVGGVDYGQKIVNSPHGILVGNSPIANPSDPQTLLFGGAVPGGCVTCHMWLTPEDAKDPNRFKVGEHSFNMTSPDGAFQYTASCQSCHGGIASFNLPSKADYDGNGAVEGVQTEVAGLLSVLQQAIADSGIPPVKGHPYFDANALARADGKQKNAIYNYRFVRGLEDSDGKAAAIHNFKRSVQLLQLAYKDLTGNDVPYAAIVK
;
A
#
# COMPACT_ATOMS: atom_id res chain seq x y z
N MET A 1 0.02 -33.59 32.16
CA MET A 1 -0.10 -35.07 32.16
C MET A 1 -1.47 -35.45 31.63
N GLN A 2 -1.57 -35.81 30.35
CA GLN A 2 -2.34 -36.95 29.82
C GLN A 2 -2.42 -36.82 28.29
N THR A 3 -1.67 -37.72 27.68
CA THR A 3 -1.54 -38.09 26.27
C THR A 3 -2.80 -38.73 25.70
N ILE A 4 -3.14 -38.42 24.45
CA ILE A 4 -3.85 -39.34 23.55
C ILE A 4 -3.14 -39.35 22.19
N LYS A 5 -2.86 -40.58 21.75
CA LYS A 5 -2.11 -41.00 20.55
C LYS A 5 -3.05 -41.19 19.36
N TYR A 6 -2.62 -40.85 18.15
CA TYR A 6 -2.87 -41.54 16.87
C TYR A 6 -1.72 -41.12 15.93
N GLY A 7 -1.01 -41.93 15.17
CA GLY A 7 -1.23 -43.30 14.70
C GLY A 7 -0.77 -43.35 13.24
N THR A 8 0.48 -43.78 13.01
CA THR A 8 1.21 -43.88 11.73
C THR A 8 0.55 -44.86 10.75
N ARG A 9 0.53 -44.53 9.44
CA ARG A 9 0.49 -45.52 8.34
C ARG A 9 1.40 -45.10 7.19
N VAL A 10 2.27 -46.03 6.80
CA VAL A 10 3.21 -46.01 5.66
C VAL A 10 2.87 -47.21 4.76
N LEU A 11 2.78 -46.98 3.44
CA LEU A 11 3.12 -47.87 2.29
C LEU A 11 2.67 -47.13 1.00
N LEU A 12 3.49 -46.64 0.05
CA LEU A 12 4.56 -47.14 -0.84
C LEU A 12 4.08 -48.01 -2.04
N LEU A 13 4.32 -47.51 -3.28
CA LEU A 13 4.61 -48.19 -4.59
C LEU A 13 4.29 -47.20 -5.75
N LEU A 14 5.24 -46.56 -6.47
CA LEU A 14 6.18 -46.98 -7.55
C LEU A 14 5.63 -46.97 -9.01
N VAL A 15 6.10 -45.97 -9.79
CA VAL A 15 6.68 -45.95 -11.18
C VAL A 15 5.91 -46.46 -12.42
N VAL A 16 5.88 -45.64 -13.49
CA VAL A 16 6.21 -45.83 -14.97
C VAL A 16 5.82 -44.51 -15.69
N ALA A 17 6.63 -43.64 -16.33
CA ALA A 17 7.58 -43.66 -17.46
C ALA A 17 7.00 -43.49 -18.91
N LEU A 18 7.24 -42.30 -19.50
CA LEU A 18 7.74 -41.95 -20.87
C LEU A 18 6.93 -42.11 -22.20
N VAL A 19 7.28 -41.19 -23.14
CA VAL A 19 7.08 -41.11 -24.63
C VAL A 19 5.77 -40.41 -25.10
N ALA A 20 5.73 -39.38 -25.97
CA ALA A 20 6.34 -39.21 -27.30
C ALA A 20 6.52 -37.76 -27.81
N LEU A 21 7.43 -37.63 -28.79
CA LEU A 21 7.88 -36.48 -29.59
C LEU A 21 7.25 -36.45 -31.01
N PHE A 22 7.51 -35.36 -31.77
CA PHE A 22 7.35 -35.07 -33.23
C PHE A 22 6.06 -34.30 -33.65
N ALA A 23 6.05 -33.27 -34.53
CA ALA A 23 6.97 -32.72 -35.55
C ALA A 23 6.69 -31.20 -35.77
N VAL A 24 7.67 -30.27 -35.91
CA VAL A 24 8.44 -29.76 -37.10
C VAL A 24 7.66 -28.98 -38.18
N ALA A 25 8.25 -27.83 -38.53
CA ALA A 25 8.17 -26.95 -39.73
C ALA A 25 7.45 -25.61 -39.45
N GLY A 26 8.03 -24.42 -39.66
CA GLY A 26 9.23 -23.99 -40.38
C GLY A 26 8.85 -22.69 -41.11
N TYR A 27 9.62 -21.60 -41.00
CA TYR A 27 9.82 -20.56 -42.02
C TYR A 27 10.72 -19.47 -41.42
N GLY A 28 11.92 -19.32 -41.99
CA GLY A 28 12.77 -18.15 -41.79
C GLY A 28 12.65 -17.20 -42.97
N GLN A 29 12.99 -15.93 -42.75
CA GLN A 29 13.49 -15.05 -43.80
C GLN A 29 14.34 -13.93 -43.20
N GLN A 30 15.59 -13.86 -43.69
CA GLN A 30 16.56 -12.77 -43.56
C GLN A 30 16.16 -11.58 -44.41
N LEU A 31 16.46 -10.36 -43.98
CA LEU A 31 16.99 -9.19 -44.73
C LEU A 31 17.54 -8.23 -43.65
N GLY A 32 18.70 -7.58 -43.68
CA GLY A 32 19.66 -7.20 -44.73
C GLY A 32 20.13 -5.78 -44.37
N PHE A 33 21.37 -5.63 -43.90
CA PHE A 33 21.99 -4.34 -43.55
C PHE A 33 22.36 -3.55 -44.81
N ALA A 34 22.23 -2.21 -44.76
CA ALA A 34 22.92 -1.30 -45.67
C ALA A 34 23.37 -0.03 -44.93
N ASP A 35 24.64 0.27 -45.14
CA ASP A 35 25.46 1.37 -44.63
C ASP A 35 25.38 2.57 -45.61
N ALA A 36 25.48 3.80 -45.12
CA ALA A 36 25.80 4.97 -45.94
C ALA A 36 26.33 6.13 -45.09
N ARG A 37 27.59 6.48 -45.36
CA ARG A 37 28.36 7.59 -44.81
C ARG A 37 28.26 8.86 -45.67
N ASP A 38 28.72 9.94 -45.03
CA ASP A 38 29.40 11.14 -45.57
C ASP A 38 28.60 12.27 -46.25
N GLY A 39 28.89 13.49 -45.79
CA GLY A 39 28.45 14.74 -46.42
C GLY A 39 28.77 15.99 -45.58
N VAL A 40 30.04 16.40 -45.56
CA VAL A 40 30.53 17.68 -45.01
C VAL A 40 30.23 18.82 -46.00
N GLY A 41 29.80 19.99 -45.49
CA GLY A 41 29.68 21.23 -46.27
C GLY A 41 29.62 22.48 -45.38
N THR A 42 30.66 23.31 -45.48
CA THR A 42 30.92 24.60 -44.80
C THR A 42 30.33 25.80 -45.55
N LEU A 43 30.02 26.90 -44.83
CA LEU A 43 30.02 28.36 -45.17
C LEU A 43 28.74 29.05 -44.65
N ASP A 44 28.67 30.35 -44.34
CA ASP A 44 29.51 31.37 -43.71
C ASP A 44 28.54 32.53 -43.38
N VAL A 45 28.92 33.38 -42.43
CA VAL A 45 28.14 34.42 -41.74
C VAL A 45 27.46 35.49 -42.61
N GLY A 46 26.25 35.91 -42.18
CA GLY A 46 25.58 37.13 -42.62
C GLY A 46 24.35 37.47 -41.77
N SER A 47 24.44 38.59 -41.07
CA SER A 47 23.49 39.26 -40.18
C SER A 47 22.01 39.28 -40.60
N ASP A 48 21.09 38.94 -39.69
CA ASP A 48 20.03 39.85 -39.20
C ASP A 48 19.16 39.20 -38.10
N MET A 49 18.85 40.00 -37.07
CA MET A 49 18.02 39.61 -35.93
C MET A 49 16.54 39.49 -36.32
N ALA A 50 16.00 38.28 -36.25
CA ALA A 50 14.58 38.02 -36.02
C ALA A 50 14.43 36.78 -35.13
N ILE A 51 13.87 36.96 -33.92
CA ILE A 51 13.49 35.83 -33.06
C ILE A 51 12.26 35.18 -33.69
N VAL A 52 12.49 34.23 -34.59
CA VAL A 52 11.49 33.27 -35.03
C VAL A 52 11.50 32.13 -34.01
N ARG A 53 10.37 31.92 -33.32
CA ARG A 53 10.16 30.72 -32.51
C ARG A 53 10.13 29.51 -33.46
N GLU A 54 11.19 28.71 -33.43
CA GLU A 54 11.17 27.35 -33.97
C GLU A 54 9.99 26.57 -33.34
N PRO A 55 9.11 25.93 -34.12
CA PRO A 55 8.18 24.96 -33.57
C PRO A 55 9.02 23.79 -33.03
N GLY A 56 8.86 23.50 -31.73
CA GLY A 56 9.49 22.35 -31.08
C GLY A 56 9.20 21.05 -31.85
N PRO A 57 10.06 20.02 -31.70
CA PRO A 57 9.94 18.79 -32.46
C PRO A 57 8.52 18.25 -32.33
N LEU A 58 7.87 18.08 -33.49
CA LEU A 58 6.60 17.38 -33.64
C LEU A 58 6.69 16.08 -32.85
N TRP A 59 5.97 16.00 -31.74
CA TRP A 59 5.80 14.76 -31.01
C TRP A 59 5.33 13.71 -32.01
N ALA A 60 6.16 12.71 -32.24
CA ALA A 60 5.74 11.50 -32.92
C ALA A 60 4.42 11.06 -32.26
N ALA A 61 3.37 10.97 -33.07
CA ALA A 61 2.09 10.46 -32.63
C ALA A 61 2.34 9.17 -31.84
N ARG A 62 1.74 9.06 -30.66
CA ARG A 62 1.73 7.81 -29.89
C ARG A 62 1.37 6.69 -30.88
N PRO A 63 2.11 5.56 -30.92
CA PRO A 63 1.72 4.45 -31.76
C PRO A 63 0.27 4.09 -31.41
N ALA A 64 -0.56 3.94 -32.44
CA ALA A 64 -1.94 3.51 -32.28
C ALA A 64 -1.95 2.20 -31.48
N ALA A 65 -2.83 2.10 -30.48
CA ALA A 65 -2.97 0.88 -29.70
C ALA A 65 -3.23 -0.31 -30.65
N GLU A 66 -2.42 -1.36 -30.57
CA GLU A 66 -2.58 -2.58 -31.36
C GLU A 66 -4.01 -3.11 -31.22
N GLU A 67 -4.62 -3.50 -32.35
CA GLU A 67 -5.95 -4.09 -32.39
C GLU A 67 -5.96 -5.40 -31.58
N THR A 68 -6.76 -5.41 -30.50
CA THR A 68 -6.88 -6.60 -29.64
C THR A 68 -8.04 -7.47 -30.11
N THR A 69 -7.79 -8.75 -30.36
CA THR A 69 -8.84 -9.73 -30.70
C THR A 69 -9.59 -10.23 -29.47
N VAL A 70 -9.11 -9.90 -28.27
CA VAL A 70 -9.65 -10.35 -26.99
C VAL A 70 -10.70 -9.34 -26.49
N PRO A 71 -11.92 -9.78 -26.15
CA PRO A 71 -12.90 -8.90 -25.52
C PRO A 71 -12.36 -8.29 -24.22
N PRO A 72 -12.71 -7.03 -23.90
CA PRO A 72 -12.32 -6.45 -22.62
C PRO A 72 -12.95 -7.29 -21.49
N VAL A 73 -12.27 -7.49 -20.37
CA VAL A 73 -12.91 -8.07 -19.19
C VAL A 73 -13.55 -6.92 -18.42
N ALA A 74 -14.88 -6.81 -18.46
CA ALA A 74 -15.64 -5.80 -17.74
C ALA A 74 -15.61 -6.09 -16.22
N VAL A 75 -15.59 -5.02 -15.43
CA VAL A 75 -15.64 -5.05 -13.97
C VAL A 75 -16.65 -4.00 -13.52
N ILE A 76 -17.56 -4.37 -12.63
CA ILE A 76 -18.44 -3.40 -11.97
C ILE A 76 -17.82 -3.04 -10.62
N GLN A 77 -17.43 -1.78 -10.46
CA GLN A 77 -16.93 -1.24 -9.20
C GLN A 77 -18.06 -0.51 -8.47
N ILE A 78 -18.34 -0.92 -7.24
CA ILE A 78 -19.16 -0.12 -6.32
C ILE A 78 -18.22 0.92 -5.71
N LEU A 79 -18.43 2.19 -6.04
CA LEU A 79 -17.47 3.22 -5.67
C LEU A 79 -17.60 3.57 -4.18
N PRO A 80 -16.51 3.49 -3.39
CA PRO A 80 -16.49 4.12 -2.08
C PRO A 80 -16.51 5.65 -2.25
N VAL A 81 -17.15 6.32 -1.31
CA VAL A 81 -17.31 7.78 -1.28
C VAL A 81 -16.80 8.27 0.07
N ALA A 82 -15.82 9.16 0.05
CA ALA A 82 -15.29 9.74 1.29
C ALA A 82 -16.30 10.73 1.90
N ALA A 83 -16.36 10.83 3.22
CA ALA A 83 -17.14 11.85 3.94
C ALA A 83 -16.47 13.23 3.87
N ASN A 84 -16.17 13.68 2.64
CA ASN A 84 -15.39 14.85 2.30
C ASN A 84 -16.16 15.70 1.28
N LEU A 85 -16.32 17.00 1.54
CA LEU A 85 -17.05 17.92 0.65
C LEU A 85 -16.42 18.06 -0.75
N ALA A 86 -15.14 17.73 -0.90
CA ALA A 86 -14.43 17.73 -2.17
C ALA A 86 -14.69 16.48 -3.03
N ASP A 87 -15.23 15.40 -2.44
CA ASP A 87 -15.59 14.21 -3.20
C ASP A 87 -16.84 14.51 -4.06
N PRO A 88 -16.80 14.27 -5.39
CA PRO A 88 -17.89 14.61 -6.29
C PRO A 88 -19.19 13.83 -6.03
N TYR A 89 -19.10 12.69 -5.35
CA TYR A 89 -20.24 11.81 -5.06
C TYR A 89 -20.69 11.88 -3.61
N VAL A 90 -20.13 12.78 -2.81
CA VAL A 90 -20.47 12.93 -1.39
C VAL A 90 -21.94 13.25 -1.19
N ILE A 91 -22.54 12.60 -0.20
CA ILE A 91 -23.94 12.83 0.16
C ILE A 91 -23.98 14.04 1.08
N LYS A 92 -24.70 15.09 0.67
CA LYS A 92 -24.76 16.36 1.39
C LYS A 92 -26.10 16.52 2.09
N ALA A 93 -26.08 16.96 3.33
CA ALA A 93 -27.28 17.35 4.08
C ALA A 93 -26.99 18.53 5.00
N ALA A 94 -28.01 19.28 5.38
CA ALA A 94 -27.90 20.29 6.44
C ALA A 94 -28.01 19.62 7.81
N LEU A 95 -27.18 20.04 8.77
CA LEU A 95 -27.33 19.60 10.15
C LEU A 95 -28.66 20.11 10.73
N PRO A 96 -29.38 19.30 11.53
CA PRO A 96 -30.69 19.67 12.07
C PRO A 96 -30.69 21.02 12.80
N GLY A 97 -31.54 21.95 12.35
CA GLY A 97 -31.67 23.28 12.98
C GLY A 97 -30.53 24.25 12.67
N THR A 98 -29.68 23.96 11.68
CA THR A 98 -28.58 24.84 11.26
C THR A 98 -28.54 24.99 9.73
N THR A 99 -27.69 25.89 9.22
CA THR A 99 -27.36 26.00 7.79
C THR A 99 -26.07 25.27 7.41
N SER A 100 -25.42 24.61 8.37
CA SER A 100 -24.14 23.94 8.16
C SER A 100 -24.34 22.65 7.37
N THR A 101 -23.58 22.50 6.28
CA THR A 101 -23.59 21.28 5.46
C THR A 101 -22.66 20.23 6.06
N VAL A 102 -23.16 18.99 6.16
CA VAL A 102 -22.39 17.80 6.51
C VAL A 102 -22.21 16.91 5.27
N ALA A 103 -21.03 16.32 5.15
CA ALA A 103 -20.63 15.40 4.09
C ALA A 103 -20.69 13.95 4.59
N MET A 104 -21.58 13.12 4.04
CA MET A 104 -21.73 11.71 4.41
C MET A 104 -21.20 10.83 3.27
N GLY A 105 -20.44 9.80 3.63
CA GLY A 105 -19.79 8.90 2.67
C GLY A 105 -20.50 7.56 2.50
N ALA A 106 -19.91 6.68 1.69
CA ALA A 106 -20.39 5.33 1.43
C ALA A 106 -19.22 4.36 1.28
N THR A 107 -19.38 3.12 1.75
CA THR A 107 -18.27 2.17 1.92
C THR A 107 -17.79 1.50 0.64
N GLY A 108 -18.56 1.58 -0.46
CA GLY A 108 -18.30 0.84 -1.69
C GLY A 108 -18.58 -0.67 -1.57
N LEU A 109 -19.40 -1.09 -0.61
CA LEU A 109 -19.74 -2.50 -0.39
C LEU A 109 -21.02 -2.91 -1.13
N PRO A 110 -21.21 -4.21 -1.41
CA PRO A 110 -22.47 -4.72 -1.94
C PRO A 110 -23.59 -4.79 -0.89
N ASN A 111 -23.29 -4.66 0.40
CA ASN A 111 -24.28 -4.46 1.45
C ASN A 111 -24.47 -2.95 1.67
N VAL A 112 -25.63 -2.43 1.30
CA VAL A 112 -25.89 -0.98 1.27
C VAL A 112 -27.14 -0.61 2.08
N PRO A 113 -27.19 0.59 2.67
CA PRO A 113 -28.42 1.08 3.29
C PRO A 113 -29.46 1.47 2.24
N ILE A 114 -30.73 1.24 2.56
CA ILE A 114 -31.85 1.87 1.83
C ILE A 114 -31.83 3.40 2.02
N ASP A 115 -32.46 4.12 1.09
CA ASP A 115 -32.55 5.57 1.01
C ASP A 115 -31.20 6.31 0.86
N VAL A 116 -30.12 5.58 0.54
CA VAL A 116 -28.78 6.14 0.37
C VAL A 116 -28.28 5.87 -1.06
N PRO A 117 -27.78 6.87 -1.79
CA PRO A 117 -27.25 6.66 -3.14
C PRO A 117 -26.10 5.67 -3.19
N VAL A 118 -26.15 4.79 -4.20
CA VAL A 118 -25.06 3.88 -4.56
C VAL A 118 -24.52 4.32 -5.90
N VAL A 119 -23.20 4.50 -5.98
CA VAL A 119 -22.49 4.89 -7.22
C VAL A 119 -21.71 3.70 -7.75
N LEU A 120 -21.82 3.47 -9.05
CA LEU A 120 -21.20 2.34 -9.74
C LEU A 120 -20.39 2.86 -10.93
N ARG A 121 -19.25 2.22 -11.18
CA ARG A 121 -18.42 2.45 -12.37
C ARG A 121 -18.27 1.15 -13.16
N GLY A 122 -18.47 1.23 -14.47
CA GLY A 122 -18.01 0.21 -15.40
C GLY A 122 -16.53 0.43 -15.70
N ALA A 123 -15.70 -0.52 -15.32
CA ALA A 123 -14.25 -0.50 -15.56
C ALA A 123 -13.83 -1.75 -16.33
N SER A 124 -12.56 -1.80 -16.76
CA SER A 124 -11.98 -3.04 -17.26
C SER A 124 -10.87 -3.53 -16.34
N ALA A 125 -10.75 -4.85 -16.21
CA ALA A 125 -9.66 -5.48 -15.47
C ALA A 125 -8.28 -5.14 -16.06
N ASP A 126 -8.21 -4.87 -17.38
CA ASP A 126 -7.05 -4.26 -18.01
C ASP A 126 -7.38 -2.80 -18.36
N PRO A 127 -6.78 -1.81 -17.67
CA PRO A 127 -6.98 -0.39 -17.98
C PRO A 127 -6.66 -0.03 -19.45
N LYS A 128 -5.80 -0.81 -20.12
CA LYS A 128 -5.45 -0.60 -21.54
C LYS A 128 -6.55 -1.03 -22.50
N ALA A 129 -7.54 -1.79 -22.05
CA ALA A 129 -8.64 -2.25 -22.89
C ALA A 129 -9.62 -1.13 -23.28
N MET A 130 -9.55 0.05 -22.64
CA MET A 130 -10.25 1.29 -23.00
C MET A 130 -11.73 1.09 -23.38
N LEU A 131 -12.59 0.97 -22.37
CA LEU A 131 -14.04 0.89 -22.55
C LEU A 131 -14.60 2.21 -23.13
N GLN A 132 -15.51 2.09 -24.11
CA GLN A 132 -16.16 3.21 -24.79
C GLN A 132 -17.69 3.11 -24.77
N THR A 133 -18.25 1.91 -24.69
CA THR A 133 -19.70 1.72 -24.65
C THR A 133 -20.12 1.01 -23.36
N TYR A 134 -21.29 1.40 -22.86
CA TYR A 134 -21.88 0.88 -21.63
C TYR A 134 -23.36 0.62 -21.85
N ALA A 135 -23.86 -0.52 -21.39
CA ALA A 135 -25.27 -0.85 -21.40
C ALA A 135 -25.63 -1.53 -20.08
N TRP A 136 -26.33 -0.80 -19.21
CA TRP A 136 -26.73 -1.26 -17.88
C TRP A 136 -28.17 -1.74 -17.85
N THR A 137 -28.39 -2.94 -17.32
CA THR A 137 -29.71 -3.45 -17.01
C THR A 137 -29.89 -3.59 -15.50
N PHE A 138 -31.13 -3.45 -15.05
CA PHE A 138 -31.47 -3.33 -13.63
C PHE A 138 -32.68 -4.17 -13.29
N SER A 139 -32.48 -5.13 -12.38
CA SER A 139 -33.55 -5.89 -11.75
C SER A 139 -33.64 -5.53 -10.27
N LYS A 140 -34.85 -5.30 -9.78
CA LYS A 140 -35.11 -4.77 -8.43
C LYS A 140 -36.20 -5.58 -7.71
N PRO A 141 -36.28 -5.50 -6.37
CA PRO A 141 -37.37 -6.12 -5.62
C PRO A 141 -38.75 -5.63 -6.09
N SER A 142 -39.78 -6.47 -5.99
CA SER A 142 -41.12 -6.20 -6.56
C SER A 142 -41.78 -4.91 -6.06
N LYS A 143 -41.45 -4.45 -4.84
CA LYS A 143 -41.97 -3.21 -4.24
C LYS A 143 -41.11 -1.99 -4.52
N SER A 144 -39.96 -2.17 -5.16
CA SER A 144 -39.00 -1.11 -5.41
C SER A 144 -39.42 -0.22 -6.59
N LYS A 145 -39.36 1.09 -6.37
CA LYS A 145 -39.50 2.15 -7.39
C LYS A 145 -38.16 2.70 -7.84
N ALA A 146 -37.04 2.26 -7.26
CA ALA A 146 -35.69 2.63 -7.68
C ALA A 146 -35.48 2.52 -9.20
N ALA A 147 -34.63 3.40 -9.73
CA ALA A 147 -34.21 3.42 -11.12
C ALA A 147 -32.74 3.85 -11.21
N LEU A 148 -32.05 3.41 -12.26
CA LEU A 148 -30.71 3.88 -12.57
C LEU A 148 -30.77 5.33 -13.08
N SER A 149 -29.78 6.15 -12.71
CA SER A 149 -29.66 7.53 -13.19
C SER A 149 -29.43 7.61 -14.70
N ARG A 150 -28.74 6.60 -15.25
CA ARG A 150 -28.39 6.41 -16.66
C ARG A 150 -28.22 4.92 -16.94
N GLN A 151 -28.29 4.53 -18.21
CA GLN A 151 -28.06 3.14 -18.64
C GLN A 151 -26.92 3.00 -19.65
N ASP A 152 -26.28 4.11 -20.01
CA ASP A 152 -25.37 4.26 -21.15
C ASP A 152 -24.11 5.06 -20.79
N ALA A 153 -23.76 5.14 -19.50
CA ALA A 153 -22.64 5.92 -18.99
C ALA A 153 -21.63 5.04 -18.24
N GLU A 154 -20.36 5.47 -18.21
CA GLU A 154 -19.31 4.82 -17.42
C GLU A 154 -19.67 4.78 -15.93
N ILE A 155 -20.19 5.89 -15.41
CA ILE A 155 -20.58 6.04 -14.01
C ILE A 155 -22.08 6.25 -13.93
N ILE A 156 -22.74 5.41 -13.14
CA ILE A 156 -24.19 5.48 -12.89
C ILE A 156 -24.45 5.48 -11.38
N SER A 157 -25.67 5.82 -11.00
CA SER A 157 -26.12 5.72 -9.61
C SER A 157 -27.56 5.27 -9.52
N PHE A 158 -27.96 4.77 -8.35
CA PHE A 158 -29.36 4.56 -7.99
C PHE A 158 -29.53 4.67 -6.47
N VAL A 159 -30.76 4.82 -6.01
CA VAL A 159 -31.09 4.82 -4.59
C VAL A 159 -31.98 3.60 -4.32
N PRO A 160 -31.51 2.56 -3.61
CA PRO A 160 -32.37 1.48 -3.16
C PRO A 160 -33.39 2.02 -2.15
N ASP A 161 -34.66 1.68 -2.35
CA ASP A 161 -35.79 2.25 -1.60
C ASP A 161 -36.56 1.21 -0.77
N VAL A 162 -36.23 -0.08 -0.93
CA VAL A 162 -36.76 -1.17 -0.12
C VAL A 162 -35.67 -2.20 0.17
N PRO A 163 -35.72 -2.91 1.31
CA PRO A 163 -34.79 -4.01 1.56
C PRO A 163 -34.91 -5.13 0.51
N GLY A 164 -33.79 -5.76 0.19
CA GLY A 164 -33.72 -6.89 -0.72
C GLY A 164 -32.56 -6.83 -1.72
N VAL A 165 -32.60 -7.73 -2.70
CA VAL A 165 -31.53 -7.87 -3.71
C VAL A 165 -31.86 -7.05 -4.96
N TYR A 166 -30.92 -6.20 -5.34
CA TYR A 166 -30.87 -5.50 -6.61
C TYR A 166 -29.78 -6.13 -7.47
N LYS A 167 -30.12 -6.56 -8.69
CA LYS A 167 -29.17 -7.11 -9.66
C LYS A 167 -28.90 -6.10 -10.76
N ILE A 168 -27.63 -5.83 -11.01
CA ILE A 168 -27.18 -4.90 -12.04
C ILE A 168 -26.27 -5.67 -12.98
N ASP A 169 -26.61 -5.65 -14.27
CA ASP A 169 -25.76 -6.23 -15.31
C ASP A 169 -25.21 -5.10 -16.17
N LEU A 170 -23.93 -5.18 -16.49
CA LEU A 170 -23.22 -4.28 -17.39
C LEU A 170 -22.79 -5.08 -18.63
N VAL A 171 -23.14 -4.61 -19.81
CA VAL A 171 -22.42 -4.95 -21.04
C VAL A 171 -21.54 -3.78 -21.39
N ALA A 172 -20.22 -3.97 -21.42
CA ALA A 172 -19.27 -2.93 -21.76
C ALA A 172 -18.45 -3.32 -22.99
N GLY A 173 -18.22 -2.36 -23.89
CA GLY A 173 -17.46 -2.56 -25.12
C GLY A 173 -16.29 -1.61 -25.26
N ASN A 174 -15.24 -2.07 -25.95
CA ASN A 174 -14.05 -1.28 -26.25
C ASN A 174 -14.12 -0.62 -27.65
N GLN A 175 -13.09 0.14 -27.99
CA GLN A 175 -12.97 0.84 -29.27
C GLN A 175 -12.96 -0.06 -30.52
N TRP A 176 -12.72 -1.36 -30.35
CA TRP A 176 -12.71 -2.35 -31.44
C TRP A 176 -14.04 -3.10 -31.58
N GLY A 177 -15.09 -2.62 -30.90
CA GLY A 177 -16.44 -3.21 -30.97
C GLY A 177 -16.56 -4.57 -30.27
N ARG A 178 -15.60 -4.95 -29.41
CA ARG A 178 -15.68 -6.15 -28.59
C ARG A 178 -16.30 -5.82 -27.24
N SER A 179 -17.18 -6.68 -26.75
CA SER A 179 -17.86 -6.49 -25.47
C SER A 179 -17.83 -7.72 -24.57
N SER A 180 -17.99 -7.49 -23.28
CA SER A 180 -18.24 -8.52 -22.27
C SER A 180 -19.34 -8.07 -21.32
N MET A 181 -19.89 -9.04 -20.60
CA MET A 181 -20.90 -8.81 -19.57
C MET A 181 -20.32 -9.08 -18.19
N GLU A 182 -20.70 -8.24 -17.22
CA GLU A 182 -20.44 -8.43 -15.80
C GLU A 182 -21.74 -8.21 -15.01
N SER A 183 -21.88 -8.87 -13.86
CA SER A 183 -23.07 -8.79 -13.01
C SER A 183 -22.70 -8.58 -11.55
N VAL A 184 -23.40 -7.68 -10.87
CA VAL A 184 -23.28 -7.50 -9.41
C VAL A 184 -24.63 -7.60 -8.72
N GLN A 185 -24.64 -8.21 -7.53
CA GLN A 185 -25.79 -8.21 -6.62
C GLN A 185 -25.53 -7.25 -5.46
N ILE A 186 -26.43 -6.29 -5.29
CA ILE A 186 -26.43 -5.34 -4.18
C ILE A 186 -27.57 -5.74 -3.24
N ARG A 187 -27.23 -5.95 -1.97
CA ARG A 187 -28.18 -6.26 -0.90
C ARG A 187 -28.44 -4.98 -0.11
N ALA A 188 -29.62 -4.40 -0.33
CA ALA A 188 -30.06 -3.24 0.42
C ALA A 188 -30.75 -3.68 1.71
N GLY A 189 -30.45 -3.01 2.82
CA GLY A 189 -31.03 -3.32 4.13
C GLY A 189 -31.05 -2.12 5.08
N THR A 190 -31.39 -2.40 6.34
CA THR A 190 -31.40 -1.44 7.44
C THR A 190 -30.38 -1.81 8.49
N TYR A 191 -29.89 -0.80 9.20
CA TYR A 191 -29.04 -0.94 10.37
C TYR A 191 -29.83 -1.53 11.52
N ILE A 192 -29.21 -2.44 12.27
CA ILE A 192 -29.84 -3.09 13.43
C ILE A 192 -29.04 -2.85 14.72
N GLY A 193 -27.79 -2.40 14.62
CA GLY A 193 -26.89 -2.21 15.74
C GLY A 193 -26.32 -3.53 16.28
N VAL A 194 -25.31 -3.41 17.13
CA VAL A 194 -24.47 -4.54 17.56
C VAL A 194 -24.98 -5.29 18.79
N ALA A 195 -25.93 -4.71 19.53
CA ALA A 195 -26.38 -5.18 20.84
C ALA A 195 -26.89 -6.63 20.88
N GLN A 196 -27.01 -7.18 22.09
CA GLN A 196 -27.56 -8.51 22.34
C GLN A 196 -28.96 -8.65 21.70
N GLY A 197 -29.13 -9.71 20.89
CA GLY A 197 -30.27 -9.87 19.97
C GLY A 197 -29.90 -9.70 18.50
N ASN A 198 -28.78 -9.04 18.20
CA ASN A 198 -28.26 -8.80 16.85
C ASN A 198 -26.89 -9.47 16.63
N CYS A 199 -25.89 -8.74 16.14
CA CYS A 199 -24.56 -9.25 15.78
C CYS A 199 -23.89 -10.03 16.92
N GLN A 200 -23.93 -9.50 18.16
CA GLN A 200 -23.33 -10.13 19.33
C GLN A 200 -23.85 -11.55 19.60
N THR A 201 -25.10 -11.86 19.22
CA THR A 201 -25.71 -13.17 19.49
C THR A 201 -25.03 -14.30 18.73
N CYS A 202 -24.65 -14.05 17.47
CA CYS A 202 -24.06 -15.07 16.59
C CYS A 202 -22.54 -14.92 16.42
N HIS A 203 -22.01 -13.74 16.73
CA HIS A 203 -20.60 -13.37 16.56
C HIS A 203 -19.98 -12.88 17.87
N ASP A 204 -20.29 -13.56 18.97
CA ASP A 204 -19.89 -13.23 20.34
C ASP A 204 -18.36 -13.08 20.50
N VAL A 205 -17.57 -13.97 19.89
CA VAL A 205 -16.11 -13.91 19.92
C VAL A 205 -15.60 -12.63 19.26
N LYS A 206 -16.06 -12.33 18.04
CA LYS A 206 -15.62 -11.16 17.28
C LYS A 206 -16.14 -9.85 17.89
N PHE A 207 -17.32 -9.88 18.48
CA PHE A 207 -17.83 -8.78 19.29
C PHE A 207 -16.93 -8.50 20.50
N ALA A 208 -16.54 -9.53 21.24
CA ALA A 208 -15.69 -9.39 22.41
C ALA A 208 -14.32 -8.79 22.06
N GLU A 209 -13.75 -9.14 20.91
CA GLU A 209 -12.53 -8.50 20.38
C GLU A 209 -12.79 -7.02 20.04
N TRP A 210 -13.74 -6.75 19.13
CA TRP A 210 -14.04 -5.40 18.64
C TRP A 210 -14.42 -4.43 19.77
N SER A 211 -15.18 -4.89 20.78
CA SER A 211 -15.67 -4.06 21.89
C SER A 211 -14.56 -3.35 22.68
N LYS A 212 -13.32 -3.84 22.57
CA LYS A 212 -12.15 -3.26 23.25
C LYS A 212 -11.49 -2.15 22.46
N THR A 213 -11.75 -2.06 21.15
CA THR A 213 -11.16 -1.06 20.24
C THR A 213 -11.64 0.36 20.53
N ASN A 214 -10.92 1.35 20.00
CA ASN A 214 -11.36 2.74 20.06
C ASN A 214 -12.59 3.01 19.19
N HIS A 215 -12.77 2.28 18.09
CA HIS A 215 -13.97 2.36 17.27
C HIS A 215 -15.24 2.04 18.05
N ALA A 216 -15.19 1.05 18.94
CA ALA A 216 -16.31 0.66 19.80
C ALA A 216 -16.67 1.69 20.88
N LYS A 217 -15.84 2.72 21.08
CA LYS A 217 -15.95 3.67 22.21
C LYS A 217 -15.99 5.13 21.80
N ILE A 218 -15.73 5.44 20.53
CA ILE A 218 -15.42 6.80 20.10
C ILE A 218 -16.56 7.80 20.38
N PHE A 219 -17.80 7.50 20.00
CA PHE A 219 -18.91 8.40 20.29
C PHE A 219 -19.15 8.53 21.79
N THR A 220 -19.16 7.40 22.50
CA THR A 220 -19.38 7.35 23.94
C THR A 220 -18.33 8.17 24.69
N ARG A 221 -17.06 8.14 24.25
CA ARG A 221 -15.97 8.92 24.84
C ARG A 221 -16.05 10.39 24.45
N GLU A 222 -16.18 10.70 23.17
CA GLU A 222 -16.11 12.09 22.68
C GLU A 222 -17.32 12.94 23.09
N ILE A 223 -18.51 12.34 23.24
CA ILE A 223 -19.69 13.09 23.69
C ILE A 223 -19.56 13.58 25.14
N ASP A 224 -18.73 12.92 25.95
CA ASP A 224 -18.35 13.34 27.30
C ASP A 224 -16.99 14.06 27.32
N GLY A 225 -16.58 14.68 26.20
CA GLY A 225 -15.42 15.57 26.16
C GLY A 225 -14.09 14.91 25.81
N GLY A 226 -14.02 13.58 25.65
CA GLY A 226 -12.78 12.93 25.25
C GLY A 226 -11.77 12.77 26.39
N GLU A 227 -10.48 12.68 26.06
CA GLU A 227 -9.38 12.60 27.05
C GLU A 227 -9.12 13.94 27.74
N ASP A 228 -9.35 15.06 27.04
CA ASP A 228 -9.29 16.41 27.58
C ASP A 228 -10.55 17.18 27.15
N PRO A 229 -11.57 17.22 28.04
CA PRO A 229 -12.79 17.96 27.79
C PRO A 229 -12.56 19.43 27.42
N THR A 230 -11.58 20.10 28.05
CA THR A 230 -11.40 21.54 27.88
C THR A 230 -10.90 21.95 26.49
N SER A 231 -10.23 21.04 25.78
CA SER A 231 -9.75 21.23 24.40
C SER A 231 -10.66 20.59 23.35
N SER A 232 -11.77 19.97 23.77
CA SER A 232 -12.69 19.28 22.88
C SER A 232 -13.29 20.24 21.85
N HIS A 233 -13.39 19.74 20.61
CA HIS A 233 -14.04 20.37 19.47
C HIS A 233 -15.13 19.46 18.88
N TYR A 234 -15.57 18.46 19.65
CA TYR A 234 -16.54 17.47 19.19
C TYR A 234 -17.91 18.11 18.99
N GLY A 235 -18.48 17.90 17.80
CA GLY A 235 -19.77 18.48 17.41
C GLY A 235 -20.62 17.50 16.61
N GLU A 236 -21.87 17.86 16.34
CA GLU A 236 -22.84 16.99 15.65
C GLU A 236 -22.33 16.53 14.27
N GLY A 237 -21.56 17.38 13.58
CA GLY A 237 -20.93 16.99 12.32
C GLY A 237 -19.99 15.79 12.43
N CYS A 238 -19.38 15.54 13.60
CA CYS A 238 -18.46 14.42 13.80
C CYS A 238 -19.18 13.06 13.85
N VAL A 239 -20.48 13.06 14.15
CA VAL A 239 -21.33 11.86 14.27
C VAL A 239 -21.36 11.05 12.97
N ARG A 240 -21.16 11.72 11.82
CA ARG A 240 -21.06 11.09 10.49
C ARG A 240 -20.01 10.00 10.37
N CYS A 241 -18.93 10.11 11.16
CA CYS A 241 -17.85 9.14 11.19
C CYS A 241 -17.82 8.35 12.50
N HIS A 242 -18.48 8.84 13.56
CA HIS A 242 -18.37 8.27 14.91
C HIS A 242 -19.60 7.45 15.32
N SER A 243 -20.57 7.23 14.44
CA SER A 243 -21.77 6.45 14.71
C SER A 243 -22.11 5.49 13.57
N THR A 244 -23.11 4.62 13.78
CA THR A 244 -23.59 3.66 12.79
C THR A 244 -24.77 4.24 12.00
N GLY A 245 -24.63 4.38 10.68
CA GLY A 245 -25.74 4.76 9.79
C GLY A 245 -26.18 6.23 9.88
N TYR A 246 -25.25 7.17 9.97
CA TYR A 246 -25.57 8.60 9.98
C TYR A 246 -25.85 9.14 8.57
N TYR A 247 -27.07 8.90 8.08
CA TYR A 247 -27.59 9.42 6.81
C TYR A 247 -28.82 10.29 7.04
N ILE A 248 -28.63 11.60 7.11
CA ILE A 248 -29.71 12.55 7.37
C ILE A 248 -30.78 12.45 6.28
N GLY A 249 -32.02 12.17 6.69
CA GLY A 249 -33.19 12.03 5.80
C GLY A 249 -33.47 10.60 5.32
N ALA A 250 -32.56 9.65 5.53
CA ALA A 250 -32.78 8.25 5.20
C ALA A 250 -33.62 7.52 6.27
N LYS A 251 -34.41 6.53 5.87
CA LYS A 251 -35.19 5.67 6.78
C LYS A 251 -34.60 4.26 6.80
N ASN A 252 -33.39 4.14 7.31
CA ASN A 252 -32.57 2.94 7.23
C ASN A 252 -32.18 2.33 8.59
N GLY A 253 -32.80 2.74 9.69
CA GLY A 253 -32.49 2.28 11.05
C GLY A 253 -31.22 2.85 11.66
N GLY A 254 -30.49 3.70 10.93
CA GLY A 254 -29.22 4.27 11.37
C GLY A 254 -29.37 5.46 12.32
N PHE A 255 -28.26 5.91 12.89
CA PHE A 255 -28.18 6.95 13.93
C PHE A 255 -29.00 8.20 13.59
N ALA A 256 -28.90 8.71 12.35
CA ALA A 256 -29.61 9.93 11.96
C ALA A 256 -31.14 9.76 11.96
N GLU A 257 -31.65 8.59 11.56
CA GLU A 257 -33.08 8.29 11.63
C GLU A 257 -33.53 8.16 13.09
N VAL A 258 -32.79 7.39 13.89
CA VAL A 258 -33.11 7.18 15.31
C VAL A 258 -33.12 8.50 16.07
N GLN A 259 -32.11 9.35 15.87
CA GLN A 259 -32.03 10.68 16.46
C GLN A 259 -33.25 11.53 16.12
N SER A 260 -33.65 11.54 14.85
CA SER A 260 -34.84 12.28 14.39
C SER A 260 -36.12 11.74 15.02
N ARG A 261 -36.29 10.41 15.03
CA ARG A 261 -37.47 9.72 15.57
C ARG A 261 -37.67 9.95 17.05
N VAL A 262 -36.60 9.89 17.84
CA VAL A 262 -36.65 10.11 19.30
C VAL A 262 -36.59 11.59 19.69
N GLY A 263 -36.43 12.49 18.72
CA GLY A 263 -36.39 13.93 18.94
C GLY A 263 -35.17 14.42 19.75
N TRP A 264 -34.12 13.61 19.85
CA TRP A 264 -32.93 13.96 20.64
C TRP A 264 -32.12 15.07 19.96
N LYS A 265 -31.55 15.96 20.77
CA LYS A 265 -30.72 17.08 20.34
C LYS A 265 -29.28 16.84 20.75
N PHE A 266 -28.38 17.02 19.80
CA PHE A 266 -26.95 16.92 20.08
C PHE A 266 -26.53 18.01 21.08
N PRO A 267 -25.72 17.68 22.12
CA PRO A 267 -25.28 18.65 23.11
C PRO A 267 -24.47 19.79 22.48
N VAL A 268 -24.62 21.00 23.03
CA VAL A 268 -23.78 22.13 22.64
C VAL A 268 -22.33 21.91 23.10
N LEU A 269 -21.37 22.49 22.37
CA LEU A 269 -19.94 22.32 22.65
C LEU A 269 -19.56 22.66 24.09
N SER A 270 -20.16 23.71 24.67
CA SER A 270 -19.89 24.09 26.06
C SER A 270 -20.28 22.99 27.06
N SER A 271 -21.31 22.19 26.77
CA SER A 271 -21.69 21.02 27.59
C SER A 271 -20.66 19.91 27.46
N ILE A 272 -20.20 19.64 26.24
CA ILE A 272 -19.18 18.62 25.96
C ILE A 272 -17.86 18.97 26.66
N GLN A 273 -17.49 20.26 26.66
CA GLN A 273 -16.27 20.74 27.31
C GLN A 273 -16.29 20.70 28.85
N THR A 274 -17.45 20.42 29.47
CA THR A 274 -17.53 20.13 30.92
C THR A 274 -17.21 18.68 31.29
N GLY A 275 -17.15 17.79 30.30
CA GLY A 275 -16.56 16.47 30.44
C GLY A 275 -17.40 15.37 31.12
N THR A 276 -18.66 15.61 31.48
CA THR A 276 -19.49 14.56 32.12
C THR A 276 -20.98 14.67 31.84
N GLY A 277 -21.64 13.52 31.66
CA GLY A 277 -23.11 13.37 31.77
C GLY A 277 -23.89 13.40 30.44
N ASN A 278 -23.26 13.75 29.32
CA ASN A 278 -23.94 13.77 28.03
C ASN A 278 -24.27 12.35 27.56
N TRP A 279 -23.35 11.38 27.72
CA TRP A 279 -23.61 9.98 27.34
C TRP A 279 -24.78 9.38 28.14
N ALA A 280 -24.86 9.68 29.44
CA ALA A 280 -25.93 9.20 30.30
C ALA A 280 -27.31 9.70 29.81
N ALA A 281 -27.37 10.90 29.25
CA ALA A 281 -28.57 11.51 28.68
C ALA A 281 -28.93 11.00 27.26
N VAL A 282 -28.09 10.19 26.61
CA VAL A 282 -28.39 9.60 25.30
C VAL A 282 -29.49 8.52 25.46
N PRO A 283 -30.60 8.59 24.70
CA PRO A 283 -31.65 7.56 24.74
C PRO A 283 -31.12 6.18 24.33
N ASP A 284 -31.66 5.11 24.93
CA ASP A 284 -31.15 3.75 24.72
C ASP A 284 -31.26 3.28 23.25
N GLU A 285 -32.32 3.68 22.53
CA GLU A 285 -32.43 3.44 21.08
C GLU A 285 -31.26 4.04 20.30
N LEU A 286 -30.79 5.22 20.69
CA LEU A 286 -29.68 5.90 20.03
C LEU A 286 -28.33 5.31 20.45
N LYS A 287 -28.22 4.87 21.72
CA LYS A 287 -27.05 4.11 22.19
C LYS A 287 -26.84 2.82 21.39
N ALA A 288 -27.92 2.16 20.94
CA ALA A 288 -27.84 0.93 20.15
C ALA A 288 -27.12 1.09 18.80
N VAL A 289 -27.09 2.30 18.24
CA VAL A 289 -26.42 2.65 16.97
C VAL A 289 -25.28 3.67 17.15
N ALA A 290 -24.89 3.93 18.41
CA ALA A 290 -23.74 4.77 18.72
C ALA A 290 -22.42 4.03 18.49
N ASN A 291 -21.32 4.80 18.34
CA ASN A 291 -19.99 4.29 18.02
C ASN A 291 -19.88 3.70 16.60
N ILE A 292 -18.65 3.38 16.20
CA ILE A 292 -18.33 2.75 14.92
C ILE A 292 -18.45 1.24 15.10
N GLN A 293 -19.56 0.67 14.64
CA GLN A 293 -19.90 -0.74 14.82
C GLN A 293 -19.59 -1.59 13.58
N CYS A 294 -19.94 -2.87 13.63
CA CYS A 294 -19.74 -3.83 12.54
C CYS A 294 -20.31 -3.31 11.21
N GLU A 295 -21.50 -2.71 11.25
CA GLU A 295 -22.24 -2.29 10.07
C GLU A 295 -21.62 -1.06 9.36
N ASN A 296 -20.69 -0.34 10.02
CA ASN A 296 -19.89 0.69 9.37
C ASN A 296 -18.88 0.12 8.36
N CYS A 297 -18.43 -1.12 8.55
CA CYS A 297 -17.42 -1.77 7.71
C CYS A 297 -17.97 -2.95 6.90
N HIS A 298 -19.13 -3.49 7.27
CA HIS A 298 -19.76 -4.63 6.62
C HIS A 298 -21.09 -4.28 5.92
N GLY A 299 -21.56 -3.04 6.05
CA GLY A 299 -22.87 -2.59 5.60
C GLY A 299 -24.00 -3.01 6.55
N PRO A 300 -25.26 -2.65 6.25
CA PRO A 300 -26.39 -2.96 7.12
C PRO A 300 -26.69 -4.47 7.15
N ALA A 301 -27.06 -4.97 8.34
CA ALA A 301 -27.16 -6.39 8.62
C ALA A 301 -28.59 -6.96 8.61
N SER A 302 -29.65 -6.17 8.39
CA SER A 302 -31.03 -6.68 8.41
C SER A 302 -31.24 -7.88 7.48
N GLU A 303 -30.73 -7.82 6.25
CA GLU A 303 -30.84 -8.91 5.27
C GLU A 303 -30.00 -10.12 5.67
N HIS A 304 -28.84 -9.89 6.30
CA HIS A 304 -28.01 -10.95 6.84
C HIS A 304 -28.74 -11.72 7.94
N VAL A 305 -29.34 -11.01 8.90
CA VAL A 305 -30.07 -11.63 10.01
C VAL A 305 -31.32 -12.35 9.50
N ALA A 306 -32.07 -11.74 8.58
CA ALA A 306 -33.32 -12.31 8.07
C ALA A 306 -33.12 -13.57 7.22
N SER A 307 -32.05 -13.62 6.41
CA SER A 307 -31.85 -14.68 5.40
C SER A 307 -30.58 -15.52 5.59
N LYS A 308 -29.78 -15.22 6.62
CA LYS A 308 -28.41 -15.75 6.80
C LYS A 308 -27.48 -15.45 5.61
N ALA A 309 -27.80 -14.45 4.79
CA ALA A 309 -26.97 -14.04 3.66
C ALA A 309 -25.62 -13.51 4.15
N LYS A 310 -24.53 -13.92 3.52
CA LYS A 310 -23.18 -13.47 3.91
C LYS A 310 -23.05 -11.95 3.73
N MET A 311 -22.53 -11.27 4.76
CA MET A 311 -22.17 -9.85 4.67
C MET A 311 -20.85 -9.67 3.93
N ALA A 312 -20.67 -8.50 3.32
CA ALA A 312 -19.45 -8.13 2.64
C ALA A 312 -18.26 -8.08 3.60
N THR A 313 -17.12 -8.60 3.16
CA THR A 313 -15.82 -8.37 3.78
C THR A 313 -14.92 -7.77 2.73
N SER A 314 -14.28 -6.64 3.02
CA SER A 314 -13.46 -5.91 2.05
C SER A 314 -12.11 -5.54 2.65
N LEU A 315 -11.07 -5.64 1.82
CA LEU A 315 -9.77 -5.04 2.07
C LEU A 315 -9.56 -3.77 1.25
N ASN A 316 -10.56 -3.33 0.48
CA ASN A 316 -10.48 -2.05 -0.21
C ASN A 316 -10.41 -0.91 0.81
N GLU A 317 -9.42 -0.03 0.67
CA GLU A 317 -9.18 1.11 1.55
C GLU A 317 -10.38 2.07 1.60
N GLY A 318 -11.23 2.07 0.57
CA GLY A 318 -12.48 2.81 0.49
C GLY A 318 -13.39 2.65 1.70
N THR A 319 -13.44 1.45 2.29
CA THR A 319 -14.23 1.20 3.51
C THR A 319 -13.70 2.01 4.71
N CYS A 320 -12.38 2.17 4.84
CA CYS A 320 -11.74 3.00 5.86
C CYS A 320 -11.83 4.49 5.50
N ASN A 321 -11.65 4.79 4.21
CA ASN A 321 -11.56 6.14 3.67
C ASN A 321 -12.90 6.90 3.67
N VAL A 322 -14.02 6.23 3.95
CA VAL A 322 -15.27 6.91 4.33
C VAL A 322 -14.98 7.96 5.40
N CYS A 323 -14.22 7.59 6.43
CA CYS A 323 -13.89 8.49 7.55
C CYS A 323 -12.45 9.02 7.45
N HIS A 324 -11.49 8.15 7.12
CA HIS A 324 -10.06 8.46 7.13
C HIS A 324 -9.57 9.19 5.87
N ASN A 325 -10.50 9.63 5.01
CA ASN A 325 -10.25 10.59 3.93
C ASN A 325 -11.26 11.77 3.96
N GLY A 326 -11.81 12.08 5.14
CA GLY A 326 -12.88 13.07 5.35
C GLY A 326 -12.47 14.54 5.16
N GLY A 327 -11.20 14.81 4.84
CA GLY A 327 -10.65 16.16 4.68
C GLY A 327 -10.09 16.75 5.99
N GLY A 328 -9.51 17.95 5.90
CA GLY A 328 -8.86 18.62 7.04
C GLY A 328 -7.67 17.82 7.57
N HIS A 329 -7.80 17.27 8.78
CA HIS A 329 -6.78 16.42 9.41
C HIS A 329 -7.03 14.91 9.26
N HIS A 330 -8.15 14.50 8.64
CA HIS A 330 -8.46 13.10 8.35
C HIS A 330 -7.96 12.70 6.95
N ILE A 331 -6.64 12.58 6.82
CA ILE A 331 -5.93 12.57 5.53
C ILE A 331 -5.21 11.26 5.21
N LYS A 332 -5.35 10.23 6.07
CA LYS A 332 -4.62 8.96 5.92
C LYS A 332 -4.95 8.24 4.61
N GLY A 333 -6.19 8.35 4.15
CA GLY A 333 -6.58 7.84 2.83
C GLY A 333 -5.91 8.56 1.67
N GLU A 334 -5.66 9.87 1.79
CA GLU A 334 -4.97 10.65 0.75
C GLU A 334 -3.47 10.39 0.75
N GLU A 335 -2.87 10.24 1.94
CA GLU A 335 -1.48 9.81 2.11
C GLU A 335 -1.23 8.45 1.45
N LEU A 336 -2.09 7.45 1.75
CA LEU A 336 -1.93 6.10 1.23
C LEU A 336 -2.04 6.04 -0.30
N LYS A 337 -2.89 6.86 -0.93
CA LYS A 337 -2.99 6.93 -2.41
C LYS A 337 -1.67 7.30 -3.08
N SER A 338 -0.78 8.02 -2.39
CA SER A 338 0.57 8.35 -2.88
C SER A 338 1.56 7.19 -2.70
N ALA A 339 1.20 6.16 -1.93
CA ALA A 339 2.04 4.99 -1.71
C ALA A 339 1.84 3.95 -2.82
N LYS A 340 2.94 3.32 -3.23
CA LYS A 340 2.90 2.18 -4.16
C LYS A 340 2.24 0.93 -3.56
N HIS A 341 1.97 0.94 -2.26
CA HIS A 341 1.25 -0.13 -1.56
C HIS A 341 -0.20 -0.30 -2.04
N SER A 342 -0.91 0.80 -2.31
CA SER A 342 -2.30 0.78 -2.80
C SER A 342 -2.42 0.94 -4.32
N ASP A 343 -1.33 1.24 -5.03
CA ASP A 343 -1.31 1.41 -6.49
C ASP A 343 -1.31 0.04 -7.18
N GLU A 344 -2.48 -0.41 -7.66
CA GLU A 344 -2.64 -1.68 -8.40
C GLU A 344 -1.73 -1.80 -9.65
N GLY A 345 -1.29 -0.67 -10.22
CA GLY A 345 -0.37 -0.63 -11.36
C GLY A 345 1.11 -0.78 -10.98
N SER A 346 1.44 -0.79 -9.69
CA SER A 346 2.81 -0.96 -9.20
C SER A 346 3.39 -2.33 -9.55
N GLN A 347 4.70 -2.38 -9.82
CA GLN A 347 5.42 -3.62 -10.16
C GLN A 347 5.28 -4.72 -9.10
N ALA A 348 5.07 -4.34 -7.83
CA ALA A 348 4.82 -5.28 -6.74
C ALA A 348 3.58 -6.15 -6.96
N TRP A 349 2.58 -5.70 -7.73
CA TRP A 349 1.32 -6.43 -7.93
C TRP A 349 1.21 -7.06 -9.32
N THR A 350 2.15 -6.74 -10.22
CA THR A 350 2.21 -7.33 -11.56
C THR A 350 2.98 -8.64 -11.59
N TYR A 351 3.81 -8.92 -10.58
CA TYR A 351 4.53 -10.20 -10.49
C TYR A 351 3.57 -11.36 -10.17
N PRO A 352 3.72 -12.55 -10.79
CA PRO A 352 2.82 -13.66 -10.53
C PRO A 352 2.98 -14.20 -9.10
N VAL A 353 1.89 -14.10 -8.33
CA VAL A 353 1.67 -14.74 -7.03
C VAL A 353 0.61 -15.84 -7.16
N GLY A 354 0.60 -16.79 -6.22
CA GLY A 354 -0.41 -17.83 -6.17
C GLY A 354 0.12 -19.18 -5.67
N PRO A 355 -0.65 -20.26 -5.91
CA PRO A 355 -0.25 -21.60 -5.52
C PRO A 355 1.17 -21.93 -6.01
N SER A 356 1.96 -22.60 -5.18
CA SER A 356 3.41 -22.88 -5.36
C SER A 356 4.37 -21.68 -5.25
N ARG A 357 3.88 -20.46 -4.96
CA ARG A 357 4.70 -19.25 -4.78
C ARG A 357 4.44 -18.55 -3.44
N GLN A 358 4.28 -19.34 -2.38
CA GLN A 358 3.81 -18.80 -1.09
C GLN A 358 4.77 -17.78 -0.46
N ASP A 359 6.07 -17.95 -0.68
CA ASP A 359 7.09 -16.98 -0.35
C ASP A 359 6.86 -15.58 -0.95
N CYS A 360 6.22 -15.51 -2.12
CA CYS A 360 5.83 -14.25 -2.76
C CYS A 360 4.49 -13.77 -2.22
N VAL A 361 3.53 -14.69 -2.03
CA VAL A 361 2.15 -14.41 -1.59
C VAL A 361 2.13 -13.65 -0.25
N ARG A 362 3.01 -14.00 0.70
CA ARG A 362 3.04 -13.33 2.01
C ARG A 362 3.35 -11.84 1.94
N CYS A 363 3.97 -11.32 0.87
CA CYS A 363 4.30 -9.90 0.73
C CYS A 363 3.54 -9.20 -0.42
N HIS A 364 3.27 -9.95 -1.49
CA HIS A 364 2.67 -9.45 -2.74
C HIS A 364 1.18 -9.78 -2.86
N SER A 365 0.55 -10.16 -1.75
CA SER A 365 -0.91 -10.20 -1.57
C SER A 365 -1.25 -9.73 -0.16
N GLY A 366 -2.13 -8.73 -0.05
CA GLY A 366 -2.66 -8.30 1.25
C GLY A 366 -3.39 -9.43 2.00
N LYS A 367 -4.13 -10.28 1.29
CA LYS A 367 -4.78 -11.47 1.89
C LYS A 367 -3.76 -12.53 2.30
N GLY A 368 -2.75 -12.72 1.47
CA GLY A 368 -1.60 -13.58 1.73
C GLY A 368 -0.87 -13.15 3.00
N TYR A 369 -0.59 -11.86 3.16
CA TYR A 369 0.04 -11.32 4.37
C TYR A 369 -0.80 -11.57 5.62
N ILE A 370 -2.11 -11.27 5.58
CA ILE A 370 -2.99 -11.47 6.74
C ILE A 370 -3.03 -12.94 7.17
N SER A 371 -3.16 -13.86 6.20
CA SER A 371 -3.18 -15.30 6.48
C SER A 371 -1.81 -15.84 6.90
N PHE A 372 -0.71 -15.28 6.39
CA PHE A 372 0.66 -15.55 6.85
C PHE A 372 0.84 -15.16 8.31
N VAL A 373 0.49 -13.93 8.69
CA VAL A 373 0.63 -13.47 10.08
C VAL A 373 -0.22 -14.32 11.02
N ALA A 374 -1.39 -14.79 10.58
CA ALA A 374 -2.23 -15.68 11.37
C ALA A 374 -1.61 -17.08 11.54
N ASN A 375 -0.98 -17.65 10.51
CA ASN A 375 -0.43 -19.01 10.51
C ASN A 375 0.94 -19.08 9.79
N PRO A 376 2.02 -18.55 10.37
CA PRO A 376 3.29 -18.34 9.67
C PRO A 376 4.03 -19.65 9.32
N THR A 377 3.67 -20.76 9.94
CA THR A 377 4.29 -22.09 9.71
C THR A 377 3.50 -22.96 8.75
N GLU A 378 2.37 -22.49 8.22
CA GLU A 378 1.48 -23.27 7.35
C GLU A 378 1.28 -22.61 5.97
N PRO A 379 2.31 -22.53 5.11
CA PRO A 379 2.22 -21.87 3.80
C PRO A 379 1.09 -22.36 2.90
N ALA A 380 0.70 -23.63 3.02
CA ALA A 380 -0.41 -24.19 2.25
C ALA A 380 -1.77 -23.55 2.61
N SER A 381 -1.89 -22.93 3.78
CA SER A 381 -3.12 -22.26 4.25
C SER A 381 -3.25 -20.81 3.79
N TRP A 382 -2.18 -20.20 3.26
CA TRP A 382 -2.18 -18.77 2.93
C TRP A 382 -3.04 -18.46 1.70
N ASP A 383 -3.76 -17.36 1.78
CA ASP A 383 -4.69 -16.90 0.76
C ASP A 383 -3.94 -16.36 -0.47
N ASN A 384 -4.19 -16.98 -1.61
CA ASN A 384 -3.56 -16.67 -2.88
C ASN A 384 -4.26 -15.53 -3.66
N GLY A 385 -5.35 -14.97 -3.12
CA GLY A 385 -6.12 -13.92 -3.75
C GLY A 385 -5.28 -12.65 -3.93
N LYS A 386 -5.25 -12.12 -5.15
CA LYS A 386 -4.57 -10.85 -5.44
C LYS A 386 -5.26 -9.71 -4.68
N GLN A 387 -4.46 -8.90 -3.98
CA GLN A 387 -4.91 -7.74 -3.23
C GLN A 387 -3.69 -6.85 -2.96
N THR A 388 -3.82 -5.56 -3.22
CA THR A 388 -2.82 -4.54 -2.82
C THR A 388 -2.67 -4.47 -1.29
N VAL A 389 -1.62 -3.81 -0.81
CA VAL A 389 -1.45 -3.58 0.63
C VAL A 389 -2.17 -2.30 1.02
N THR A 390 -3.31 -2.46 1.70
CA THR A 390 -4.19 -1.37 2.13
C THR A 390 -4.24 -1.27 3.66
N CYS A 391 -5.07 -0.38 4.20
CA CYS A 391 -5.20 -0.14 5.64
C CYS A 391 -5.39 -1.44 6.45
N ALA A 392 -6.33 -2.30 6.04
CA ALA A 392 -6.70 -3.52 6.77
C ALA A 392 -5.64 -4.63 6.70
N VAL A 393 -4.62 -4.46 5.85
CA VAL A 393 -3.48 -5.39 5.76
C VAL A 393 -2.55 -5.18 6.94
N CYS A 394 -2.25 -3.93 7.31
CA CYS A 394 -1.42 -3.61 8.47
C CYS A 394 -2.21 -3.53 9.77
N HIS A 395 -3.47 -3.07 9.70
CA HIS A 395 -4.34 -2.85 10.87
C HIS A 395 -5.46 -3.91 10.94
N ASP A 396 -5.69 -4.46 12.12
CA ASP A 396 -6.84 -5.32 12.40
C ASP A 396 -7.94 -4.51 13.10
N ALA A 397 -9.03 -4.21 12.37
CA ALA A 397 -10.14 -3.42 12.88
C ALA A 397 -10.86 -4.04 14.10
N HIS A 398 -10.63 -5.32 14.40
CA HIS A 398 -11.23 -6.02 15.54
C HIS A 398 -10.26 -6.21 16.71
N ALA A 399 -8.95 -6.16 16.48
CA ALA A 399 -7.96 -6.40 17.53
C ALA A 399 -7.60 -5.11 18.27
N HIS A 400 -7.23 -5.24 19.55
CA HIS A 400 -6.86 -4.11 20.41
C HIS A 400 -5.51 -4.31 21.13
N ASP A 401 -4.94 -5.51 21.07
CA ASP A 401 -3.78 -5.89 21.88
C ASP A 401 -2.52 -5.12 21.49
N ASN A 402 -2.43 -4.74 20.21
CA ASN A 402 -1.31 -3.97 19.66
C ASN A 402 -1.68 -2.50 19.52
N LYS A 403 -0.69 -1.62 19.77
CA LYS A 403 -0.83 -0.18 19.52
C LYS A 403 -1.27 0.06 18.06
N PHE A 404 -2.18 1.02 17.91
CA PHE A 404 -2.78 1.37 16.62
C PHE A 404 -3.47 0.20 15.90
N GLN A 405 -3.80 -0.87 16.64
CA GLN A 405 -4.39 -2.09 16.10
C GLN A 405 -3.52 -2.76 15.01
N LEU A 406 -2.20 -2.56 15.05
CA LEU A 406 -1.29 -3.18 14.09
C LEU A 406 -1.27 -4.71 14.26
N ARG A 407 -1.13 -5.46 13.16
CA ARG A 407 -1.07 -6.93 13.22
C ARG A 407 0.21 -7.47 13.83
N VAL A 408 1.34 -6.80 13.58
CA VAL A 408 2.67 -7.24 13.99
C VAL A 408 3.43 -6.08 14.61
N VAL A 409 3.60 -6.09 15.94
CA VAL A 409 4.36 -5.10 16.71
C VAL A 409 4.98 -5.76 17.93
N GLY A 410 6.19 -5.37 18.30
CA GLY A 410 6.81 -5.77 19.58
C GLY A 410 7.11 -7.25 19.69
N VAL A 411 7.26 -7.93 18.55
CA VAL A 411 7.65 -9.33 18.45
C VAL A 411 8.94 -9.45 17.65
N PRO A 412 9.86 -10.37 18.02
CA PRO A 412 11.06 -10.58 17.22
C PRO A 412 10.72 -11.08 15.81
N ILE A 413 11.21 -10.36 14.80
CA ILE A 413 11.09 -10.74 13.39
C ILE A 413 12.38 -11.39 12.95
N ALA A 414 12.27 -12.58 12.35
CA ALA A 414 13.40 -13.28 11.77
C ALA A 414 13.61 -12.81 10.32
N VAL A 415 14.72 -12.11 10.08
CA VAL A 415 15.21 -11.77 8.74
C VAL A 415 16.56 -12.44 8.50
N ALA A 416 17.12 -12.33 7.30
CA ALA A 416 18.33 -13.09 6.98
C ALA A 416 19.52 -12.63 7.85
N GLY A 417 19.97 -13.53 8.74
CA GLY A 417 21.12 -13.29 9.62
C GLY A 417 20.81 -12.62 10.96
N VAL A 418 19.56 -12.28 11.27
CA VAL A 418 19.19 -11.72 12.59
C VAL A 418 17.74 -12.01 12.97
N THR A 419 17.48 -12.18 14.26
CA THR A 419 16.13 -12.16 14.83
C THR A 419 16.11 -11.12 15.93
N LYS A 420 15.31 -10.07 15.77
CA LYS A 420 15.22 -8.97 16.75
C LYS A 420 13.85 -8.31 16.72
N ASP A 421 13.55 -7.54 17.76
CA ASP A 421 12.39 -6.65 17.78
C ASP A 421 12.67 -5.41 16.92
N PHE A 422 11.74 -5.10 16.02
CA PHE A 422 11.78 -3.93 15.14
C PHE A 422 10.81 -2.82 15.60
N GLY A 423 10.20 -2.94 16.78
CA GLY A 423 9.22 -1.99 17.29
C GLY A 423 8.00 -1.90 16.37
N LEU A 424 7.55 -0.68 16.08
CA LEU A 424 6.48 -0.46 15.08
C LEU A 424 6.91 -0.83 13.65
N SER A 425 8.21 -0.95 13.37
CA SER A 425 8.73 -1.34 12.05
C SER A 425 8.67 -2.85 11.80
N ALA A 426 8.14 -3.65 12.73
CA ALA A 426 8.05 -5.10 12.60
C ALA A 426 7.25 -5.55 11.36
N THR A 427 6.09 -4.94 11.10
CA THR A 427 5.32 -5.17 9.87
C THR A 427 6.13 -4.87 8.60
N CYS A 428 6.98 -3.84 8.61
CA CYS A 428 7.82 -3.51 7.46
C CYS A 428 8.88 -4.60 7.20
N ALA A 429 9.52 -5.09 8.27
CA ALA A 429 10.61 -6.06 8.19
C ALA A 429 10.17 -7.44 7.67
N GLU A 430 8.90 -7.82 7.85
CA GLU A 430 8.33 -9.06 7.30
C GLU A 430 8.41 -9.12 5.76
N CYS A 431 8.27 -7.97 5.10
CA CYS A 431 8.27 -7.86 3.64
C CYS A 431 9.59 -7.32 3.07
N HIS A 432 10.16 -6.29 3.70
CA HIS A 432 11.34 -5.56 3.23
C HIS A 432 12.63 -6.13 3.81
N ASN A 433 12.91 -7.39 3.44
CA ASN A 433 14.13 -8.11 3.80
C ASN A 433 14.76 -8.84 2.59
N ALA A 434 16.01 -9.27 2.75
CA ALA A 434 16.80 -9.94 1.72
C ALA A 434 16.33 -11.37 1.42
N ARG A 435 15.59 -11.99 2.34
CA ARG A 435 15.08 -13.38 2.31
C ARG A 435 16.12 -14.51 2.25
N THR A 436 17.38 -14.19 1.99
CA THR A 436 18.47 -15.15 1.86
C THR A 436 19.74 -14.61 2.51
N THR A 437 20.64 -15.51 2.86
CA THR A 437 21.91 -15.18 3.48
C THR A 437 23.05 -15.21 2.45
N ALA A 438 24.15 -14.54 2.77
CA ALA A 438 25.33 -14.52 1.91
C ALA A 438 25.91 -15.92 1.62
N VAL A 439 25.70 -16.89 2.53
CA VAL A 439 26.11 -18.29 2.33
C VAL A 439 25.43 -18.93 1.12
N ASP A 440 24.23 -18.47 0.78
CA ASP A 440 23.47 -18.99 -0.36
C ASP A 440 23.95 -18.42 -1.71
N ALA A 441 24.82 -17.41 -1.72
CA ALA A 441 25.44 -16.88 -2.93
C ALA A 441 26.15 -17.99 -3.73
N ALA A 442 26.87 -18.89 -3.04
CA ALA A 442 27.55 -20.02 -3.66
C ALA A 442 26.59 -20.95 -4.45
N LYS A 443 25.32 -21.01 -4.02
CA LYS A 443 24.24 -21.77 -4.66
C LYS A 443 23.57 -21.01 -5.81
N GLY A 444 24.01 -19.79 -6.12
CA GLY A 444 23.37 -18.92 -7.12
C GLY A 444 22.05 -18.31 -6.63
N VAL A 445 21.83 -18.25 -5.32
CA VAL A 445 20.68 -17.59 -4.71
C VAL A 445 21.08 -16.16 -4.33
N TYR A 446 20.24 -15.19 -4.67
CA TYR A 446 20.56 -13.77 -4.58
C TYR A 446 19.53 -13.03 -3.72
N PRO A 447 19.93 -11.93 -3.06
CA PRO A 447 19.04 -11.18 -2.18
C PRO A 447 17.85 -10.61 -2.95
N HIS A 448 16.71 -10.59 -2.27
CA HIS A 448 15.51 -9.90 -2.72
C HIS A 448 15.76 -8.38 -2.82
N TYR A 449 14.96 -7.67 -3.62
CA TYR A 449 15.15 -6.27 -4.02
C TYR A 449 15.12 -5.24 -2.90
N SER A 450 14.80 -5.64 -1.66
CA SER A 450 14.62 -4.74 -0.53
C SER A 450 15.29 -5.31 0.73
N PRO A 451 16.63 -5.32 0.80
CA PRO A 451 17.36 -5.78 2.00
C PRO A 451 17.39 -4.72 3.11
N ALA A 452 16.32 -3.92 3.25
CA ALA A 452 16.28 -2.77 4.14
C ALA A 452 16.40 -3.19 5.61
N ALA A 453 15.71 -4.28 6.00
CA ALA A 453 15.79 -4.83 7.34
C ALA A 453 17.22 -5.25 7.71
N GLU A 454 17.93 -5.94 6.81
CA GLU A 454 19.32 -6.36 7.04
C GLU A 454 20.27 -5.15 7.11
N MET A 455 20.13 -4.18 6.21
CA MET A 455 20.95 -2.95 6.20
C MET A 455 20.82 -2.16 7.50
N LEU A 456 19.60 -1.98 8.00
CA LEU A 456 19.29 -1.32 9.28
C LEU A 456 19.50 -2.23 10.51
N SER A 457 19.97 -3.46 10.28
CA SER A 457 20.33 -4.40 11.35
C SER A 457 21.81 -4.75 11.34
N ASP A 458 22.61 -4.06 10.52
CA ASP A 458 24.05 -4.27 10.41
C ASP A 458 24.44 -5.72 10.02
N VAL A 459 23.58 -6.40 9.26
CA VAL A 459 23.79 -7.78 8.77
C VAL A 459 23.60 -7.88 7.25
N GLY A 460 23.86 -9.06 6.67
CA GLY A 460 23.70 -9.34 5.23
C GLY A 460 24.87 -8.89 4.35
N GLY A 461 24.94 -9.42 3.12
CA GLY A 461 26.11 -9.24 2.26
C GLY A 461 27.22 -10.26 2.55
N VAL A 462 27.99 -10.61 1.53
CA VAL A 462 29.19 -11.45 1.61
C VAL A 462 30.29 -10.61 2.25
N ASP A 463 30.79 -11.06 3.40
CA ASP A 463 31.77 -10.33 4.23
C ASP A 463 33.23 -10.70 3.92
N TYR A 464 33.47 -11.77 3.17
CA TYR A 464 34.79 -12.29 2.84
C TYR A 464 35.66 -12.55 4.10
N GLY A 465 35.02 -12.94 5.20
CA GLY A 465 35.66 -13.16 6.50
C GLY A 465 36.15 -11.87 7.17
N GLN A 466 35.78 -10.70 6.65
CA GLN A 466 36.12 -9.40 7.21
C GLN A 466 35.06 -8.92 8.19
N LYS A 467 35.48 -8.14 9.19
CA LYS A 467 34.53 -7.42 10.04
C LYS A 467 33.99 -6.21 9.27
N ILE A 468 32.71 -6.27 8.91
CA ILE A 468 32.06 -5.18 8.16
C ILE A 468 31.75 -3.98 9.07
N VAL A 469 32.13 -2.79 8.60
CA VAL A 469 31.93 -1.49 9.23
C VAL A 469 30.54 -0.96 8.86
N ASN A 470 29.83 -0.43 9.86
CA ASN A 470 28.47 0.07 9.68
C ASN A 470 28.38 1.57 9.99
N SER A 471 27.45 2.23 9.32
CA SER A 471 26.97 3.56 9.69
C SER A 471 26.11 3.48 10.96
N PRO A 472 26.04 4.55 11.76
CA PRO A 472 25.37 4.49 13.06
C PRO A 472 23.83 4.36 13.00
N HIS A 473 23.22 4.40 11.81
CA HIS A 473 21.76 4.30 11.69
C HIS A 473 21.20 3.00 12.27
N GLY A 474 21.85 1.85 12.06
CA GLY A 474 21.40 0.56 12.59
C GLY A 474 21.37 0.46 14.13
N ILE A 475 22.12 1.32 14.82
CA ILE A 475 22.22 1.35 16.29
C ILE A 475 21.57 2.57 16.94
N LEU A 476 21.32 3.65 16.19
CA LEU A 476 20.76 4.89 16.74
C LEU A 476 19.29 5.10 16.37
N VAL A 477 18.91 4.79 15.12
CA VAL A 477 17.62 5.24 14.58
C VAL A 477 16.49 4.33 15.06
N GLY A 478 15.51 4.95 15.72
CA GLY A 478 14.27 4.28 16.11
C GLY A 478 14.37 3.34 17.31
N ASN A 479 15.47 3.40 18.07
CA ASN A 479 15.68 2.58 19.27
C ASN A 479 15.11 3.20 20.55
N SER A 480 14.42 4.34 20.47
CA SER A 480 13.78 5.02 21.59
C SER A 480 12.57 5.81 21.13
N PRO A 481 11.60 6.10 22.03
CA PRO A 481 10.51 7.03 21.73
C PRO A 481 11.04 8.40 21.27
N ILE A 482 10.31 9.05 20.37
CA ILE A 482 10.74 10.30 19.72
C ILE A 482 9.87 11.44 20.21
N ALA A 483 10.48 12.57 20.61
CA ALA A 483 9.77 13.79 20.95
C ALA A 483 9.05 14.38 19.73
N ASN A 484 7.85 14.91 19.94
CA ASN A 484 7.12 15.58 18.88
C ASN A 484 7.77 16.95 18.56
N PRO A 485 8.23 17.19 17.32
CA PRO A 485 8.87 18.46 16.97
C PRO A 485 7.92 19.66 17.10
N SER A 486 6.61 19.43 16.99
CA SER A 486 5.59 20.48 17.04
C SER A 486 5.06 20.72 18.46
N ASP A 487 5.27 19.77 19.37
CA ASP A 487 4.94 19.91 20.79
C ASP A 487 5.89 19.06 21.65
N PRO A 488 6.98 19.65 22.19
CA PRO A 488 7.99 18.93 22.97
C PRO A 488 7.47 18.26 24.25
N GLN A 489 6.25 18.57 24.72
CA GLN A 489 5.64 17.88 25.87
C GLN A 489 5.05 16.52 25.50
N THR A 490 4.95 16.22 24.20
CA THR A 490 4.36 14.99 23.69
C THR A 490 5.38 14.14 22.94
N LEU A 491 5.06 12.85 22.80
CA LEU A 491 5.86 11.89 22.05
C LEU A 491 5.12 11.50 20.78
N LEU A 492 5.85 11.39 19.67
CA LEU A 492 5.34 10.78 18.44
C LEU A 492 4.99 9.32 18.68
N PHE A 493 4.13 8.78 17.80
CA PHE A 493 3.73 7.38 17.81
C PHE A 493 3.17 6.89 19.16
N GLY A 494 2.54 7.78 19.93
CA GLY A 494 1.98 7.48 21.24
C GLY A 494 3.04 6.93 22.22
N GLY A 495 4.28 7.41 22.11
CA GLY A 495 5.41 7.00 22.94
C GLY A 495 5.93 5.59 22.69
N ALA A 496 5.50 4.92 21.62
CA ALA A 496 6.05 3.62 21.22
C ALA A 496 7.46 3.75 20.65
N VAL A 497 8.24 2.67 20.69
CA VAL A 497 9.52 2.56 19.98
C VAL A 497 9.23 2.34 18.48
N PRO A 498 9.55 3.30 17.59
CA PRO A 498 9.16 3.22 16.19
C PRO A 498 9.96 2.19 15.39
N GLY A 499 11.24 1.98 15.73
CA GLY A 499 12.18 1.25 14.88
C GLY A 499 12.63 2.07 13.67
N GLY A 500 13.64 1.57 12.96
CA GLY A 500 14.34 2.33 11.91
C GLY A 500 13.44 2.78 10.75
N CYS A 501 12.49 1.95 10.32
CA CYS A 501 11.65 2.24 9.15
C CYS A 501 10.63 3.33 9.46
N VAL A 502 9.83 3.16 10.53
CA VAL A 502 8.79 4.11 10.94
C VAL A 502 9.38 5.46 11.32
N THR A 503 10.58 5.49 11.92
CA THR A 503 11.28 6.74 12.27
C THR A 503 11.48 7.66 11.07
N CYS A 504 11.79 7.10 9.90
CA CYS A 504 12.04 7.90 8.70
C CYS A 504 10.80 7.98 7.82
N HIS A 505 10.27 6.84 7.40
CA HIS A 505 9.24 6.74 6.37
C HIS A 505 7.86 7.18 6.84
N MET A 506 7.58 7.10 8.14
CA MET A 506 6.32 7.52 8.74
C MET A 506 6.47 8.79 9.59
N TRP A 507 7.50 9.60 9.32
CA TRP A 507 7.62 10.92 9.93
C TRP A 507 6.40 11.78 9.61
N LEU A 508 6.03 12.70 10.51
CA LEU A 508 4.92 13.63 10.29
C LEU A 508 5.05 14.30 8.92
N THR A 509 3.95 14.45 8.18
CA THR A 509 3.97 15.12 6.88
C THR A 509 3.93 16.66 7.05
N PRO A 510 4.24 17.49 6.03
CA PRO A 510 4.17 18.94 6.16
C PRO A 510 2.83 19.46 6.74
N GLU A 511 2.91 20.30 7.77
CA GLU A 511 1.74 20.80 8.50
C GLU A 511 0.91 21.84 7.74
N ASP A 512 1.51 22.56 6.79
CA ASP A 512 0.77 23.51 5.97
C ASP A 512 -0.15 22.76 5.00
N ALA A 513 -1.46 23.00 5.12
CA ALA A 513 -2.48 22.46 4.25
C ALA A 513 -2.30 22.85 2.76
N LYS A 514 -1.53 23.90 2.48
CA LYS A 514 -1.22 24.37 1.12
C LYS A 514 0.05 23.75 0.55
N ASP A 515 0.83 23.02 1.34
CA ASP A 515 2.05 22.38 0.87
C ASP A 515 1.70 21.29 -0.17
N PRO A 516 2.24 21.38 -1.41
CA PRO A 516 1.94 20.42 -2.47
C PRO A 516 2.44 18.99 -2.17
N ASN A 517 3.23 18.79 -1.12
CA ASN A 517 3.79 17.51 -0.68
C ASN A 517 3.15 16.95 0.59
N ARG A 518 2.18 17.64 1.21
CA ARG A 518 1.49 17.20 2.44
C ARG A 518 0.90 15.78 2.40
N PHE A 519 0.57 15.24 1.23
CA PHE A 519 0.04 13.87 1.11
C PHE A 519 0.98 12.93 0.37
N LYS A 520 2.18 13.41 0.03
CA LYS A 520 3.10 12.73 -0.89
C LYS A 520 4.35 12.20 -0.20
N VAL A 521 4.65 12.64 1.01
CA VAL A 521 5.83 12.23 1.80
C VAL A 521 5.47 12.03 3.27
N GLY A 522 6.23 11.18 3.96
CA GLY A 522 6.00 10.85 5.37
C GLY A 522 4.70 10.08 5.62
N GLU A 523 4.41 9.85 6.90
CA GLU A 523 3.23 9.16 7.42
C GLU A 523 2.79 7.95 6.57
N HIS A 524 1.54 7.86 6.10
CA HIS A 524 1.05 6.69 5.36
C HIS A 524 1.33 6.73 3.85
N SER A 525 2.05 7.76 3.36
CA SER A 525 2.62 7.71 2.02
C SER A 525 3.87 6.83 1.98
N PHE A 526 4.55 6.69 3.13
CA PHE A 526 5.84 6.01 3.31
C PHE A 526 6.98 6.57 2.45
N ASN A 527 6.74 7.65 1.73
CA ASN A 527 7.66 8.19 0.75
C ASN A 527 8.63 9.15 1.43
N MET A 528 9.92 8.96 1.17
CA MET A 528 10.97 9.92 1.53
C MET A 528 11.22 10.93 0.41
N THR A 529 10.79 10.62 -0.81
CA THR A 529 10.84 11.52 -1.96
C THR A 529 9.45 11.59 -2.57
N SER A 530 9.00 12.77 -2.97
CA SER A 530 7.71 12.92 -3.65
C SER A 530 7.63 12.01 -4.89
N PRO A 531 6.44 11.51 -5.27
CA PRO A 531 6.30 10.60 -6.41
C PRO A 531 6.82 11.13 -7.76
N ASP A 532 6.89 12.45 -7.93
CA ASP A 532 7.48 13.12 -9.11
C ASP A 532 9.01 13.25 -9.03
N GLY A 533 9.63 12.84 -7.92
CA GLY A 533 11.07 12.93 -7.68
C GLY A 533 11.58 14.33 -7.29
N ALA A 534 10.72 15.34 -7.25
CA ALA A 534 11.12 16.74 -7.14
C ALA A 534 11.47 17.19 -5.71
N PHE A 535 10.98 16.50 -4.69
CA PHE A 535 11.13 16.89 -3.29
C PHE A 535 11.66 15.75 -2.44
N GLN A 536 12.75 15.99 -1.70
CA GLN A 536 13.34 15.04 -0.75
C GLN A 536 13.01 15.47 0.69
N TYR A 537 12.31 14.61 1.42
CA TYR A 537 11.78 14.93 2.74
C TYR A 537 12.78 14.58 3.84
N THR A 538 13.62 15.54 4.22
CA THR A 538 14.70 15.36 5.20
C THR A 538 14.32 15.71 6.64
N ALA A 539 13.03 15.92 6.94
CA ALA A 539 12.59 16.42 8.24
C ALA A 539 12.99 15.49 9.41
N SER A 540 12.88 14.18 9.23
CA SER A 540 13.28 13.18 10.24
C SER A 540 14.77 13.18 10.54
N CYS A 541 15.60 13.74 9.65
CA CYS A 541 17.05 13.77 9.79
C CYS A 541 17.55 14.96 10.63
N GLN A 542 16.76 16.04 10.72
CA GLN A 542 17.23 17.35 11.22
C GLN A 542 17.74 17.32 12.66
N SER A 543 17.25 16.41 13.49
CA SER A 543 17.68 16.27 14.89
C SER A 543 19.15 15.81 15.04
N CYS A 544 19.70 15.11 14.03
CA CYS A 544 21.09 14.66 14.01
C CYS A 544 21.91 15.32 12.88
N HIS A 545 21.25 15.65 11.78
CA HIS A 545 21.83 16.23 10.56
C HIS A 545 21.19 17.58 10.28
N GLY A 546 21.60 18.61 11.02
CA GLY A 546 21.04 19.96 10.87
C GLY A 546 21.30 20.58 9.50
N GLY A 547 20.27 21.17 8.91
CA GLY A 547 20.36 21.99 7.69
C GLY A 547 20.42 21.20 6.39
N ILE A 548 20.22 19.87 6.41
CA ILE A 548 20.26 19.08 5.18
C ILE A 548 18.96 19.23 4.38
N ALA A 549 19.09 19.36 3.06
CA ALA A 549 17.97 19.43 2.13
C ALA A 549 17.98 18.29 1.09
N SER A 550 18.95 17.38 1.20
CA SER A 550 19.16 16.27 0.26
C SER A 550 19.68 15.04 1.02
N PHE A 551 19.29 13.86 0.53
CA PHE A 551 19.82 12.56 0.94
C PHE A 551 21.23 12.31 0.38
N ASN A 552 21.68 13.08 -0.61
CA ASN A 552 23.03 12.97 -1.13
C ASN A 552 24.02 13.82 -0.32
N LEU A 553 24.13 13.55 0.99
CA LEU A 553 25.03 14.27 1.89
C LEU A 553 26.49 14.12 1.44
N PRO A 554 27.36 15.12 1.67
CA PRO A 554 28.79 15.01 1.33
C PRO A 554 29.45 13.77 1.94
N SER A 555 30.19 13.04 1.13
CA SER A 555 31.06 11.96 1.56
C SER A 555 32.34 12.53 2.19
N LYS A 556 33.15 11.66 2.81
CA LYS A 556 34.44 12.07 3.42
C LYS A 556 35.64 11.90 2.49
N ALA A 557 35.47 11.15 1.41
CA ALA A 557 36.54 10.74 0.52
C ALA A 557 35.92 10.17 -0.77
N ASP A 558 36.73 10.10 -1.81
CA ASP A 558 36.43 9.42 -3.07
C ASP A 558 36.46 7.89 -2.84
N TYR A 559 35.31 7.23 -2.82
CA TYR A 559 35.18 5.80 -2.53
C TYR A 559 35.05 4.93 -3.78
N ASP A 560 34.75 5.53 -4.93
CA ASP A 560 34.64 4.84 -6.22
C ASP A 560 35.90 4.99 -7.10
N GLY A 561 36.80 5.90 -6.74
CA GLY A 561 38.08 6.14 -7.39
C GLY A 561 38.00 7.03 -8.62
N ASN A 562 36.93 7.81 -8.78
CA ASN A 562 36.71 8.65 -9.95
C ASN A 562 37.47 10.00 -9.91
N GLY A 563 38.17 10.29 -8.82
CA GLY A 563 38.96 11.50 -8.60
C GLY A 563 38.18 12.65 -7.94
N ALA A 564 36.91 12.46 -7.59
CA ALA A 564 36.07 13.45 -6.94
C ALA A 564 35.53 12.95 -5.59
N VAL A 565 35.44 13.85 -4.61
CA VAL A 565 34.72 13.60 -3.36
C VAL A 565 33.30 14.11 -3.55
N GLU A 566 32.34 13.19 -3.61
CA GLU A 566 30.95 13.47 -3.98
C GLU A 566 29.99 13.24 -2.82
N GLY A 567 28.68 13.17 -3.10
CA GLY A 567 27.69 12.81 -2.08
C GLY A 567 27.59 11.29 -1.89
N VAL A 568 27.16 10.85 -0.71
CA VAL A 568 27.08 9.43 -0.32
C VAL A 568 26.27 8.54 -1.28
N GLN A 569 25.24 9.07 -1.94
CA GLN A 569 24.47 8.31 -2.94
C GLN A 569 25.23 8.23 -4.27
N THR A 570 25.93 9.30 -4.66
CA THR A 570 26.77 9.31 -5.87
C THR A 570 27.92 8.33 -5.75
N GLU A 571 28.64 8.36 -4.63
CA GLU A 571 29.75 7.44 -4.33
C GLU A 571 29.33 5.96 -4.42
N VAL A 572 28.16 5.63 -3.84
CA VAL A 572 27.63 4.25 -3.92
C VAL A 572 27.23 3.89 -5.35
N ALA A 573 26.62 4.80 -6.10
CA ALA A 573 26.24 4.57 -7.49
C ALA A 573 27.45 4.39 -8.42
N GLY A 574 28.50 5.21 -8.23
CA GLY A 574 29.76 5.08 -8.94
C GLY A 574 30.45 3.76 -8.64
N LEU A 575 30.53 3.38 -7.37
CA LEU A 575 31.13 2.10 -6.96
C LEU A 575 30.33 0.88 -7.44
N LEU A 576 29.00 0.97 -7.52
CA LEU A 576 28.17 -0.03 -8.20
C LEU A 576 28.53 -0.15 -9.68
N SER A 577 28.77 0.98 -10.37
CA SER A 577 29.17 0.99 -11.78
C SER A 577 30.54 0.35 -11.99
N VAL A 578 31.50 0.67 -11.12
CA VAL A 578 32.84 0.05 -11.11
C VAL A 578 32.76 -1.46 -10.89
N LEU A 579 31.96 -1.93 -9.93
CA LEU A 579 31.77 -3.35 -9.70
C LEU A 579 31.02 -4.04 -10.84
N GLN A 580 30.00 -3.39 -11.43
CA GLN A 580 29.27 -3.94 -12.57
C GLN A 580 30.20 -4.16 -13.76
N GLN A 581 31.09 -3.20 -14.04
CA GLN A 581 32.09 -3.35 -15.09
C GLN A 581 33.06 -4.49 -14.80
N ALA A 582 33.56 -4.61 -13.56
CA ALA A 582 34.42 -5.73 -13.18
C ALA A 582 33.72 -7.09 -13.33
N ILE A 583 32.44 -7.17 -12.99
CA ILE A 583 31.62 -8.38 -13.22
C ILE A 583 31.47 -8.66 -14.73
N ALA A 584 31.25 -7.62 -15.54
CA ALA A 584 31.18 -7.74 -17.00
C ALA A 584 32.49 -8.26 -17.60
N ASP A 585 33.62 -7.68 -17.19
CA ASP A 585 34.96 -8.06 -17.64
C ASP A 585 35.35 -9.48 -17.22
N SER A 586 34.76 -9.98 -16.13
CA SER A 586 34.89 -11.39 -15.71
C SER A 586 34.11 -12.37 -16.60
N GLY A 587 33.34 -11.89 -17.58
CA GLY A 587 32.57 -12.70 -18.53
C GLY A 587 31.08 -12.84 -18.19
N ILE A 588 30.53 -11.96 -17.34
CA ILE A 588 29.10 -11.93 -16.99
C ILE A 588 28.46 -10.62 -17.50
N PRO A 589 27.91 -10.59 -18.72
CA PRO A 589 27.39 -9.35 -19.31
C PRO A 589 26.22 -8.75 -18.52
N PRO A 590 26.17 -7.42 -18.33
CA PRO A 590 25.02 -6.76 -17.74
C PRO A 590 23.82 -6.77 -18.68
N VAL A 591 22.61 -6.74 -18.12
CA VAL A 591 21.35 -6.57 -18.87
C VAL A 591 20.49 -5.52 -18.20
N LYS A 592 19.60 -4.90 -18.99
CA LYS A 592 18.54 -4.03 -18.46
C LYS A 592 17.48 -4.89 -17.75
N GLY A 593 16.97 -4.42 -16.62
CA GLY A 593 16.04 -5.18 -15.80
C GLY A 593 16.68 -6.28 -14.98
N HIS A 594 15.95 -6.77 -13.99
CA HIS A 594 16.37 -7.93 -13.19
C HIS A 594 16.54 -9.16 -14.10
N PRO A 595 17.62 -9.96 -13.95
CA PRO A 595 18.53 -10.03 -12.80
C PRO A 595 19.80 -9.16 -12.89
N TYR A 596 19.75 -8.08 -13.67
CA TYR A 596 20.83 -7.11 -13.95
C TYR A 596 22.03 -7.66 -14.72
N PHE A 597 22.08 -8.98 -14.89
CA PHE A 597 23.10 -9.72 -15.62
C PHE A 597 22.47 -10.83 -16.45
N ASP A 598 23.13 -11.25 -17.52
CA ASP A 598 22.64 -12.32 -18.39
C ASP A 598 22.39 -13.62 -17.61
N ALA A 599 21.18 -14.18 -17.76
CA ALA A 599 20.74 -15.34 -16.97
C ALA A 599 21.58 -16.60 -17.27
N ASN A 600 22.03 -16.78 -18.52
CA ASN A 600 22.84 -17.93 -18.90
C ASN A 600 24.26 -17.82 -18.36
N ALA A 601 24.83 -16.62 -18.36
CA ALA A 601 26.11 -16.33 -17.74
C ALA A 601 26.05 -16.52 -16.23
N LEU A 602 25.00 -16.00 -15.56
CA LEU A 602 24.77 -16.19 -14.13
C LEU A 602 24.72 -17.68 -13.72
N ALA A 603 24.10 -18.53 -14.54
CA ALA A 603 24.01 -19.96 -14.29
C ALA A 603 25.39 -20.66 -14.30
N ARG A 604 26.39 -20.08 -14.99
CA ARG A 604 27.76 -20.61 -15.10
C ARG A 604 28.77 -19.86 -14.24
N ALA A 605 28.32 -18.88 -13.46
CA ALA A 605 29.20 -18.05 -12.64
C ALA A 605 29.97 -18.89 -11.60
N ASP A 606 31.25 -18.59 -11.43
CA ASP A 606 32.08 -19.17 -10.37
C ASP A 606 31.79 -18.55 -8.99
N GLY A 607 32.49 -19.01 -7.95
CA GLY A 607 32.27 -18.56 -6.58
C GLY A 607 32.52 -17.06 -6.39
N LYS A 608 33.56 -16.51 -7.01
CA LYS A 608 33.93 -15.09 -6.88
C LYS A 608 32.91 -14.20 -7.57
N GLN A 609 32.53 -14.59 -8.79
CA GLN A 609 31.48 -13.92 -9.55
C GLN A 609 30.16 -13.90 -8.78
N LYS A 610 29.73 -15.05 -8.25
CA LYS A 610 28.50 -15.16 -7.44
C LYS A 610 28.53 -14.25 -6.22
N ASN A 611 29.64 -14.21 -5.49
CA ASN A 611 29.78 -13.33 -4.33
C ASN A 611 29.70 -11.85 -4.71
N ALA A 612 30.38 -11.44 -5.79
CA ALA A 612 30.32 -10.08 -6.30
C ALA A 612 28.90 -9.68 -6.72
N ILE A 613 28.21 -10.56 -7.46
CA ILE A 613 26.81 -10.35 -7.88
C ILE A 613 25.87 -10.26 -6.67
N TYR A 614 26.10 -11.06 -5.63
CA TYR A 614 25.32 -10.99 -4.39
C TYR A 614 25.42 -9.61 -3.76
N ASN A 615 26.64 -9.10 -3.52
CA ASN A 615 26.84 -7.78 -2.91
C ASN A 615 26.33 -6.65 -3.81
N TYR A 616 26.53 -6.76 -5.11
CA TYR A 616 25.96 -5.82 -6.07
C TYR A 616 24.43 -5.71 -5.92
N ARG A 617 23.72 -6.83 -5.89
CA ARG A 617 22.25 -6.83 -5.73
C ARG A 617 21.81 -6.39 -4.34
N PHE A 618 22.55 -6.78 -3.31
CA PHE A 618 22.28 -6.37 -1.92
C PHE A 618 22.34 -4.84 -1.76
N VAL A 619 23.27 -4.17 -2.45
CA VAL A 619 23.41 -2.71 -2.35
C VAL A 619 22.54 -1.98 -3.37
N ARG A 620 22.45 -2.44 -4.63
CA ARG A 620 21.76 -1.74 -5.73
C ARG A 620 20.28 -1.48 -5.45
N GLY A 621 19.56 -2.46 -4.89
CA GLY A 621 18.10 -2.41 -4.76
C GLY A 621 17.39 -2.61 -6.10
N LEU A 622 16.22 -1.97 -6.28
CA LEU A 622 15.45 -2.01 -7.53
C LEU A 622 16.18 -1.31 -8.69
N GLU A 623 15.71 -1.55 -9.92
CA GLU A 623 16.16 -0.78 -11.09
C GLU A 623 15.92 0.73 -10.83
N ASP A 624 16.82 1.58 -11.31
CA ASP A 624 16.85 3.04 -11.10
C ASP A 624 17.03 3.54 -9.64
N SER A 625 17.19 2.61 -8.68
CA SER A 625 17.53 2.96 -7.31
C SER A 625 19.03 3.23 -7.13
N ASP A 626 19.88 2.54 -7.89
CA ASP A 626 21.35 2.69 -7.90
C ASP A 626 21.98 2.85 -6.50
N GLY A 627 21.49 2.06 -5.53
CA GLY A 627 21.98 2.07 -4.16
C GLY A 627 21.62 3.29 -3.31
N LYS A 628 20.77 4.21 -3.81
CA LYS A 628 20.31 5.41 -3.07
C LYS A 628 19.78 5.10 -1.68
N ALA A 629 18.95 4.06 -1.55
CA ALA A 629 18.40 3.64 -0.26
C ALA A 629 19.48 3.00 0.62
N ALA A 630 20.32 2.14 0.06
CA ALA A 630 21.42 1.48 0.79
C ALA A 630 22.45 2.50 1.33
N ALA A 631 22.76 3.54 0.56
CA ALA A 631 23.59 4.65 0.99
C ALA A 631 23.03 5.35 2.24
N ILE A 632 21.71 5.48 2.36
CA ILE A 632 21.07 6.05 3.56
C ILE A 632 20.94 5.02 4.68
N HIS A 633 20.45 3.81 4.39
CA HIS A 633 20.28 2.78 5.41
C HIS A 633 21.61 2.42 6.07
N ASN A 634 22.67 2.25 5.27
CA ASN A 634 24.00 1.90 5.77
C ASN A 634 25.13 2.22 4.76
N PHE A 635 25.51 3.49 4.65
CA PHE A 635 26.58 3.94 3.74
C PHE A 635 27.87 3.12 3.86
N LYS A 636 28.46 3.02 5.06
CA LYS A 636 29.77 2.37 5.24
C LYS A 636 29.73 0.89 4.88
N ARG A 637 28.65 0.19 5.25
CA ARG A 637 28.45 -1.21 4.88
C ARG A 637 28.38 -1.36 3.37
N SER A 638 27.59 -0.52 2.72
CA SER A 638 27.41 -0.54 1.27
C SER A 638 28.74 -0.37 0.54
N VAL A 639 29.52 0.65 0.91
CA VAL A 639 30.84 0.90 0.33
C VAL A 639 31.78 -0.28 0.56
N GLN A 640 31.91 -0.74 1.82
CA GLN A 640 32.87 -1.80 2.12
C GLN A 640 32.52 -3.13 1.45
N LEU A 641 31.24 -3.51 1.40
CA LEU A 641 30.80 -4.72 0.71
C LEU A 641 31.13 -4.69 -0.78
N LEU A 642 30.96 -3.54 -1.44
CA LEU A 642 31.28 -3.38 -2.86
C LEU A 642 32.80 -3.37 -3.11
N GLN A 643 33.59 -2.69 -2.26
CA GLN A 643 35.05 -2.69 -2.36
C GLN A 643 35.63 -4.09 -2.14
N LEU A 644 35.12 -4.84 -1.15
CA LEU A 644 35.54 -6.22 -0.92
C LEU A 644 35.15 -7.15 -2.07
N ALA A 645 33.96 -6.95 -2.65
CA ALA A 645 33.52 -7.69 -3.83
C ALA A 645 34.42 -7.44 -5.04
N TYR A 646 34.80 -6.18 -5.29
CA TYR A 646 35.74 -5.83 -6.34
C TYR A 646 37.11 -6.48 -6.10
N LYS A 647 37.60 -6.42 -4.86
CA LYS A 647 38.89 -7.00 -4.48
C LYS A 647 38.95 -8.51 -4.64
N ASP A 648 37.92 -9.23 -4.19
CA ASP A 648 37.87 -10.68 -4.34
C ASP A 648 37.83 -11.09 -5.83
N LEU A 649 37.04 -10.37 -6.63
CA LEU A 649 36.85 -10.65 -8.05
C LEU A 649 38.11 -10.35 -8.88
N THR A 650 38.75 -9.20 -8.66
CA THR A 650 39.86 -8.71 -9.51
C THR A 650 41.25 -9.00 -8.94
N GLY A 651 41.34 -9.29 -7.64
CA GLY A 651 42.60 -9.40 -6.91
C GLY A 651 43.21 -8.06 -6.47
N ASN A 652 42.60 -6.92 -6.82
CA ASN A 652 43.12 -5.58 -6.54
C ASN A 652 42.09 -4.73 -5.79
N ASP A 653 42.56 -3.79 -4.97
CA ASP A 653 41.66 -2.76 -4.42
C ASP A 653 41.09 -1.90 -5.56
N VAL A 654 39.93 -1.27 -5.31
CA VAL A 654 39.33 -0.33 -6.27
C VAL A 654 40.35 0.76 -6.59
N PRO A 655 40.74 0.94 -7.88
CA PRO A 655 41.80 1.87 -8.23
C PRO A 655 41.51 3.28 -7.73
N TYR A 656 42.50 3.93 -7.11
CA TYR A 656 42.46 5.31 -6.61
C TYR A 656 41.44 5.61 -5.49
N ALA A 657 40.57 4.66 -5.15
CA ALA A 657 39.56 4.83 -4.11
C ALA A 657 40.16 4.83 -2.70
N ALA A 658 39.54 5.60 -1.82
CA ALA A 658 39.69 5.47 -0.38
C ALA A 658 39.03 4.17 0.11
N ILE A 659 39.83 3.28 0.69
CA ILE A 659 39.34 1.98 1.15
C ILE A 659 38.80 2.08 2.58
N VAL A 660 37.56 1.63 2.77
CA VAL A 660 36.94 1.48 4.10
C VAL A 660 37.55 0.28 4.81
N LYS A 661 38.15 0.53 5.98
CA LYS A 661 38.80 -0.48 6.82
C LYS A 661 37.99 -0.77 8.07
#